data_AF-A0A2V2Z0R4-F1
#
_entry.id   AF-A0A2V2Z0R4-F1
#
_cell.length_a   1.000
_cell.length_b   1.000
_cell.length_c   1.000
_cell.angle_alpha   90.00
_cell.angle_beta   90.00
_cell.angle_gamma   90.00
#
_symmetry.space_group_name_H-M   'P 1'
#
loop_
_entity.id
_entity.type
_entity.pdbx_description
1 polymer ?
#
loop_
_entity_poly.entity_id
_entity_poly.type
_entity_poly.pdbx_seq_one_letter_code
_entity_poly.pdbx_strand_id
1 'polypeptide(L)'
;MRKIVKHSITAAAAFALLANPIQSILPWSQSAVAQAATTSISSKAVKLNSSSTIAVRDVQLLMQDQGLVLAYTVTVTNDGNSKLDLQDYFMRLKGKSGKVFKANTSSSDKSITEVAPKSSVNITYYAIVDRTTQISDITFDIIAWDFSQPNYQRSVGTIKFPAGQTEKTAAYQPKTILFGSNSKVKGALKQYYVTQDQNGGYVTISFLLENVGSSSVDASKLNFALQTASYSVYDVSADLSGVTLQPGQRKIVTFTSQVPLAVLGKSVNLISYTKDETNNVSLANGAFVIPALKASSAVGVGSTRAVFMDGRSISTSASTGFLTTSDDTTDITMDFTLKNIDAAAIALPDLEFFIRTKSGVEYPLSYTKADGDKLLPGIEKVLNLSGTIEESVDPNTSKLIVRVADGETTSGYVIGTYMINGATQQGAVGSVYTYDTSYQVKLSTLERAPQADNDQLIAQLEVTNISSTSKATPNLSGYFLVNGVKVTAEAKAVPLDDTINIASKGKYRFVVYSEIPYTTALDNVTFVLTAPVEGKTAKTLYTFNSSSISSIPTYNQNQEYVIDRVGHQTSITLLKSNIYKSSTASYFYSEFVAVNNEERNALIGNIGAYIKDDKGTIIPIEVSQMKEKVLPDGKVLISAWGKLNKTFNVSNYQLIIGQAITDSSTSTSGTTATESTIVVNPVAYKLSGTQASATLTTLKNIPIANYTFSMSSVYNTLSVSGSAVNGVKLDFDYDLVDSDEYDSVAAEHNLMFEFVDHEMSNATYTKTYTLDKEGDGTTPGLPSGTALHATVTFSDSEILEKIQQFNTYTVNIYDVIDDAKVLLATKDFTWYEKE
;
A
#
# COMPACT_ATOMS: atom_id res chain seq x y z
N MET A 1 -66.88 9.99 -19.90
CA MET A 1 -67.54 10.84 -18.88
C MET A 1 -66.63 10.84 -17.66
N ARG A 2 -65.91 11.94 -17.37
CA ARG A 2 -66.23 12.96 -16.34
C ARG A 2 -66.47 12.30 -14.97
N LYS A 3 -65.67 12.54 -13.92
CA LYS A 3 -65.36 13.87 -13.36
C LYS A 3 -64.01 13.95 -12.63
N ILE A 4 -63.40 15.11 -12.82
CA ILE A 4 -62.32 15.76 -12.07
C ILE A 4 -62.97 16.57 -10.92
N VAL A 5 -62.17 16.93 -9.88
CA VAL A 5 -62.01 18.26 -9.25
C VAL A 5 -61.69 18.06 -7.75
N LYS A 6 -60.39 18.14 -7.38
CA LYS A 6 -59.63 19.29 -6.80
C LYS A 6 -60.07 19.65 -5.37
N HIS A 7 -59.10 19.80 -4.45
CA HIS A 7 -58.69 21.11 -3.91
C HIS A 7 -57.24 21.03 -3.37
N SER A 8 -56.47 22.02 -3.80
CA SER A 8 -55.09 22.45 -3.48
C SER A 8 -55.06 23.30 -2.18
N ILE A 9 -53.94 23.49 -1.47
CA ILE A 9 -52.94 24.60 -1.61
C ILE A 9 -51.93 24.45 -0.44
N THR A 10 -50.61 24.24 -0.64
CA THR A 10 -49.47 25.22 -0.73
C THR A 10 -48.94 25.67 0.67
N ALA A 11 -47.67 25.80 1.06
CA ALA A 11 -46.29 25.64 0.54
C ALA A 11 -45.35 25.52 1.78
N ALA A 12 -44.15 24.94 1.71
CA ALA A 12 -42.83 25.60 1.54
C ALA A 12 -41.83 24.69 2.31
N ALA A 13 -40.53 24.52 2.07
CA ALA A 13 -39.52 25.00 1.14
C ALA A 13 -38.26 24.12 1.37
N ALA A 14 -37.30 24.18 0.44
CA ALA A 14 -35.90 23.78 0.59
C ALA A 14 -35.57 22.28 0.60
N PHE A 15 -35.23 21.74 -0.58
CA PHE A 15 -33.95 21.04 -0.80
C PHE A 15 -33.65 21.03 -2.30
N ALA A 16 -33.12 22.17 -2.76
CA ALA A 16 -32.39 22.26 -4.02
C ALA A 16 -30.92 22.45 -3.64
N LEU A 17 -30.09 21.41 -3.81
CA LEU A 17 -28.64 21.43 -4.08
C LEU A 17 -28.11 19.99 -3.91
N LEU A 18 -27.24 19.56 -4.82
CA LEU A 18 -26.68 18.20 -5.01
C LEU A 18 -27.44 17.27 -5.97
N ALA A 19 -27.87 17.81 -7.12
CA ALA A 19 -27.77 17.06 -8.37
C ALA A 19 -26.73 17.76 -9.24
N ASN A 20 -25.46 17.41 -9.05
CA ASN A 20 -24.46 17.72 -10.07
C ASN A 20 -24.83 16.85 -11.28
N PRO A 21 -25.07 17.43 -12.48
CA PRO A 21 -25.12 16.61 -13.67
C PRO A 21 -23.74 15.98 -13.80
N ILE A 22 -23.68 14.65 -13.72
CA ILE A 22 -22.62 13.89 -14.35
C ILE A 22 -22.69 14.32 -15.81
N GLN A 23 -21.89 15.33 -16.17
CA GLN A 23 -21.54 15.56 -17.55
C GLN A 23 -20.75 14.33 -17.93
N SER A 24 -21.45 13.33 -18.47
CA SER A 24 -20.87 12.37 -19.38
C SER A 24 -20.17 13.23 -20.42
N ILE A 25 -18.86 13.40 -20.27
CA ILE A 25 -18.00 13.89 -21.33
C ILE A 25 -18.06 12.74 -22.34
N LEU A 26 -19.09 12.79 -23.18
CA LEU A 26 -19.13 12.09 -24.43
C LEU A 26 -17.75 12.31 -25.07
N PRO A 27 -17.08 11.26 -25.58
CA PRO A 27 -15.89 11.48 -26.40
C PRO A 27 -16.28 12.55 -27.41
N TRP A 28 -15.49 13.64 -27.44
CA TRP A 28 -15.74 14.84 -28.23
C TRP A 28 -16.62 14.54 -29.42
N SER A 29 -17.78 15.20 -29.47
CA SER A 29 -18.69 15.20 -30.60
C SER A 29 -17.88 15.09 -31.89
N GLN A 30 -17.93 13.91 -32.51
CA GLN A 30 -17.58 13.78 -33.91
C GLN A 30 -18.59 14.64 -34.64
N SER A 31 -18.24 15.91 -34.86
CA SER A 31 -18.83 16.66 -35.95
C SER A 31 -18.58 15.80 -37.16
N ALA A 32 -19.63 15.14 -37.65
CA ALA A 32 -19.65 14.53 -38.96
C ALA A 32 -19.46 15.68 -39.95
N VAL A 33 -18.21 16.06 -40.18
CA VAL A 33 -17.86 16.94 -41.27
C VAL A 33 -18.24 16.16 -42.51
N ALA A 34 -19.24 16.66 -43.22
CA ALA A 34 -19.65 16.15 -44.50
C ALA A 34 -18.40 15.88 -45.34
N GLN A 35 -18.32 14.67 -45.88
CA GLN A 35 -17.21 14.18 -46.66
C GLN A 35 -17.12 15.03 -47.94
N ALA A 36 -16.40 16.15 -47.88
CA ALA A 36 -15.97 16.85 -49.07
C ALA A 36 -15.01 15.88 -49.78
N ALA A 37 -15.49 15.28 -50.88
CA ALA A 37 -14.67 14.42 -51.71
C ALA A 37 -13.44 15.21 -52.17
N THR A 38 -12.30 14.97 -51.53
CA THR A 38 -11.01 15.51 -51.99
C THR A 38 -10.69 14.83 -53.30
N THR A 39 -10.88 15.53 -54.42
CA THR A 39 -10.48 15.07 -55.75
C THR A 39 -8.95 14.94 -55.79
N SER A 40 -8.45 13.72 -55.59
CA SER A 40 -7.05 13.32 -55.80
C SER A 40 -6.66 13.42 -57.28
N ILE A 41 -5.36 13.46 -57.58
CA ILE A 41 -4.83 13.39 -58.96
C ILE A 41 -5.36 12.17 -59.73
N SER A 42 -5.78 11.12 -59.01
CA SER A 42 -6.42 9.92 -59.55
C SER A 42 -7.73 10.17 -60.30
N SER A 43 -8.37 11.33 -60.12
CA SER A 43 -9.54 11.76 -60.90
C SER A 43 -9.20 12.19 -62.34
N LYS A 44 -7.91 12.32 -62.67
CA LYS A 44 -7.42 12.65 -64.00
C LYS A 44 -6.87 11.39 -64.69
N ALA A 45 -7.55 10.97 -65.75
CA ALA A 45 -7.12 9.86 -66.60
C ALA A 45 -6.89 10.35 -68.03
N VAL A 46 -5.91 9.75 -68.70
CA VAL A 46 -5.59 9.97 -70.12
C VAL A 46 -5.94 8.68 -70.88
N LYS A 47 -6.54 8.80 -72.06
CA LYS A 47 -6.78 7.64 -72.92
C LYS A 47 -5.48 7.27 -73.64
N LEU A 48 -5.02 6.04 -73.47
CA LEU A 48 -3.85 5.50 -74.19
C LEU A 48 -4.21 5.17 -75.64
N ASN A 49 -5.38 4.56 -75.83
CA ASN A 49 -5.99 4.25 -77.13
C ASN A 49 -7.54 4.31 -76.98
N SER A 50 -8.28 3.74 -77.93
CA SER A 50 -9.76 3.73 -77.90
C SER A 50 -10.37 2.97 -76.73
N SER A 51 -9.67 2.00 -76.13
CA SER A 51 -10.17 1.08 -75.11
C SER A 51 -9.29 0.98 -73.85
N SER A 52 -8.28 1.84 -73.70
CA SER A 52 -7.36 1.78 -72.55
C SER A 52 -7.09 3.17 -71.99
N THR A 53 -6.98 3.26 -70.66
CA THR A 53 -6.73 4.51 -69.94
C THR A 53 -5.60 4.38 -68.93
N ILE A 54 -4.93 5.48 -68.66
CA ILE A 54 -3.88 5.62 -67.66
C ILE A 54 -4.24 6.73 -66.68
N ALA A 55 -4.08 6.49 -65.37
CA ALA A 55 -4.28 7.47 -64.31
C ALA A 55 -3.12 7.43 -63.31
N VAL A 56 -2.72 8.58 -62.79
CA VAL A 56 -1.69 8.70 -61.75
C VAL A 56 -2.35 8.80 -60.38
N ARG A 57 -1.77 8.18 -59.35
CA ARG A 57 -2.23 8.22 -57.96
C ARG A 57 -1.07 8.08 -56.98
N ASP A 58 -1.37 8.34 -55.70
CA ASP A 58 -0.44 8.12 -54.59
C ASP A 58 0.93 8.76 -54.78
N VAL A 59 0.93 9.98 -55.31
CA VAL A 59 2.17 10.74 -55.52
C VAL A 59 2.65 11.27 -54.17
N GLN A 60 3.86 10.87 -53.79
CA GLN A 60 4.47 11.23 -52.50
C GLN A 60 5.93 11.61 -52.69
N LEU A 61 6.43 12.47 -51.79
CA LEU A 61 7.81 12.90 -51.74
C LEU A 61 8.41 12.49 -50.39
N LEU A 62 9.58 11.85 -50.40
CA LEU A 62 10.31 11.48 -49.20
C LEU A 62 11.80 11.80 -49.37
N MET A 63 12.37 12.55 -48.43
CA MET A 63 13.80 12.85 -48.42
C MET A 63 14.58 11.61 -47.98
N GLN A 64 15.65 11.29 -48.71
CA GLN A 64 16.53 10.15 -48.47
C GLN A 64 17.98 10.59 -48.70
N ASP A 65 18.93 9.71 -48.40
CA ASP A 65 20.37 9.99 -48.56
C ASP A 65 20.75 10.38 -49.99
N GLN A 66 20.11 9.73 -50.98
CA GLN A 66 20.29 10.00 -52.40
C GLN A 66 19.57 11.27 -52.92
N GLY A 67 18.79 11.95 -52.06
CA GLY A 67 18.03 13.16 -52.40
C GLY A 67 16.52 13.02 -52.16
N LEU A 68 15.75 13.97 -52.69
CA LEU A 68 14.30 13.96 -52.58
C LEU A 68 13.73 12.99 -53.61
N VAL A 69 13.11 11.90 -53.15
CA VAL A 69 12.54 10.87 -54.02
C VAL A 69 11.04 11.11 -54.18
N LEU A 70 10.61 11.28 -55.43
CA LEU A 70 9.21 11.25 -55.84
C LEU A 70 8.82 9.81 -56.13
N ALA A 71 7.87 9.25 -55.40
CA ALA A 71 7.23 7.97 -55.69
C ALA A 71 5.78 8.21 -56.13
N TYR A 72 5.30 7.46 -57.12
CA TYR A 72 3.93 7.55 -57.60
C TYR A 72 3.49 6.23 -58.22
N THR A 73 2.19 5.94 -58.15
CA THR A 73 1.59 4.76 -58.75
C THR A 73 0.77 5.15 -59.97
N VAL A 74 0.83 4.32 -61.00
CA VAL A 74 0.08 4.46 -62.23
C VAL A 74 -0.89 3.31 -62.32
N THR A 75 -2.17 3.59 -62.49
CA THR A 75 -3.18 2.59 -62.81
C THR A 75 -3.42 2.60 -64.32
N VAL A 76 -3.12 1.48 -64.98
CA VAL A 76 -3.45 1.27 -66.39
C VAL A 76 -4.64 0.32 -66.46
N THR A 77 -5.72 0.76 -67.10
CA THR A 77 -6.94 -0.02 -67.32
C THR A 77 -7.08 -0.35 -68.79
N ASN A 78 -7.24 -1.62 -69.11
CA ASN A 78 -7.50 -2.10 -70.46
C ASN A 78 -8.91 -2.66 -70.56
N ASP A 79 -9.84 -1.84 -71.05
CA ASP A 79 -11.22 -2.23 -71.34
C ASP A 79 -11.35 -2.88 -72.74
N GLY A 80 -10.23 -3.10 -73.43
CA GLY A 80 -10.19 -3.80 -74.71
C GLY A 80 -10.41 -5.31 -74.59
N ASN A 81 -10.49 -5.97 -75.75
CA ASN A 81 -10.62 -7.43 -75.85
C ASN A 81 -9.26 -8.11 -76.15
N SER A 82 -8.21 -7.34 -76.40
CA SER A 82 -6.83 -7.80 -76.61
C SER A 82 -5.92 -7.27 -75.51
N LYS A 83 -4.77 -7.93 -75.31
CA LYS A 83 -3.75 -7.45 -74.38
C LYS A 83 -3.20 -6.09 -74.82
N LEU A 84 -2.84 -5.25 -73.86
CA LEU A 84 -2.18 -3.97 -74.08
C LEU A 84 -0.69 -4.13 -73.75
N ASP A 85 0.20 -3.88 -74.72
CA ASP A 85 1.64 -3.83 -74.46
C ASP A 85 1.99 -2.48 -73.80
N LEU A 86 2.66 -2.54 -72.66
CA LEU A 86 3.09 -1.34 -71.93
C LEU A 86 4.41 -0.80 -72.45
N GLN A 87 5.19 -1.57 -73.21
CA GLN A 87 6.44 -1.11 -73.81
C GLN A 87 6.22 -0.04 -74.88
N ASP A 88 5.02 0.01 -75.46
CA ASP A 88 4.58 1.05 -76.39
C ASP A 88 4.46 2.43 -75.73
N TYR A 89 4.45 2.50 -74.40
CA TYR A 89 4.20 3.73 -73.65
C TYR A 89 5.29 3.98 -72.59
N PHE A 90 5.60 5.25 -72.36
CA PHE A 90 6.46 5.65 -71.24
C PHE A 90 6.03 7.00 -70.68
N MET A 91 6.49 7.29 -69.47
CA MET A 91 6.19 8.54 -68.77
C MET A 91 7.41 9.42 -68.66
N ARG A 92 7.23 10.71 -68.94
CA ARG A 92 8.26 11.73 -68.75
C ARG A 92 7.81 12.70 -67.66
N LEU A 93 8.62 12.80 -66.60
CA LEU A 93 8.38 13.74 -65.51
C LEU A 93 9.04 15.08 -65.84
N LYS A 94 8.30 16.18 -65.72
CA LYS A 94 8.82 17.54 -65.87
C LYS A 94 8.54 18.37 -64.62
N GLY A 95 9.55 19.06 -64.12
CA GLY A 95 9.38 20.10 -63.10
C GLY A 95 8.86 21.41 -63.68
N LYS A 96 8.53 22.36 -62.81
CA LYS A 96 8.02 23.70 -63.18
C LYS A 96 8.96 24.48 -64.11
N SER A 97 10.28 24.27 -64.03
CA SER A 97 11.29 24.87 -64.91
C SER A 97 11.45 24.17 -66.26
N GLY A 98 10.69 23.11 -66.53
CA GLY A 98 10.82 22.27 -67.73
C GLY A 98 11.92 21.20 -67.63
N LYS A 99 12.69 21.17 -66.53
CA LYS A 99 13.69 20.12 -66.25
C LYS A 99 13.02 18.74 -66.24
N VAL A 100 13.61 17.79 -66.97
CA VAL A 100 13.12 16.41 -67.06
C VAL A 100 13.78 15.56 -65.98
N PHE A 101 12.98 14.81 -65.23
CA PHE A 101 13.45 13.84 -64.25
C PHE A 101 13.31 12.42 -64.80
N LYS A 102 14.35 11.59 -64.60
CA LYS A 102 14.33 10.18 -65.03
C LYS A 102 13.46 9.38 -64.05
N ALA A 103 12.33 8.87 -64.55
CA ALA A 103 11.52 7.90 -63.84
C ALA A 103 12.09 6.49 -64.01
N ASN A 104 12.10 5.72 -62.93
CA ASN A 104 12.44 4.30 -62.92
C ASN A 104 11.24 3.52 -62.36
N THR A 105 11.01 2.31 -62.85
CA THR A 105 10.00 1.40 -62.30
C THR A 105 10.55 0.75 -61.03
N SER A 106 9.69 0.52 -60.03
CA SER A 106 10.04 -0.29 -58.86
C SER A 106 10.49 -1.69 -59.28
N SER A 107 11.34 -2.33 -58.48
CA SER A 107 11.79 -3.70 -58.75
C SER A 107 10.64 -4.70 -58.74
N SER A 108 9.62 -4.49 -57.90
CA SER A 108 8.44 -5.37 -57.79
C SER A 108 7.58 -5.37 -59.05
N ASP A 109 7.57 -4.26 -59.79
CA ASP A 109 6.64 -4.05 -60.91
C ASP A 109 7.37 -4.09 -62.27
N LYS A 110 8.70 -4.27 -62.27
CA LYS A 110 9.55 -4.27 -63.47
C LYS A 110 9.21 -5.36 -64.48
N SER A 111 8.62 -6.47 -64.04
CA SER A 111 8.18 -7.57 -64.90
C SER A 111 6.81 -7.33 -65.55
N ILE A 112 6.09 -6.28 -65.16
CA ILE A 112 4.78 -5.94 -65.73
C ILE A 112 5.01 -5.23 -67.06
N THR A 113 4.93 -5.99 -68.16
CA THR A 113 5.10 -5.47 -69.52
C THR A 113 3.80 -5.42 -70.32
N GLU A 114 2.71 -6.01 -69.82
CA GLU A 114 1.43 -6.03 -70.51
C GLU A 114 0.24 -5.97 -69.54
N VAL A 115 -0.92 -5.51 -70.03
CA VAL A 115 -2.20 -5.51 -69.30
C VAL A 115 -3.19 -6.42 -70.01
N ALA A 116 -3.69 -7.42 -69.28
CA ALA A 116 -4.67 -8.36 -69.82
C ALA A 116 -5.99 -7.66 -70.24
N PRO A 117 -6.74 -8.23 -71.20
CA PRO A 117 -8.07 -7.71 -71.55
C PRO A 117 -8.97 -7.60 -70.32
N LYS A 118 -9.79 -6.54 -70.26
CA LYS A 118 -10.77 -6.30 -69.19
C LYS A 118 -10.19 -6.26 -67.77
N SER A 119 -8.96 -5.77 -67.63
CA SER A 119 -8.25 -5.72 -66.36
C SER A 119 -7.57 -4.38 -66.12
N SER A 120 -7.15 -4.15 -64.87
CA SER A 120 -6.28 -3.04 -64.48
C SER A 120 -5.05 -3.55 -63.75
N VAL A 121 -3.92 -2.89 -63.96
CA VAL A 121 -2.68 -3.10 -63.21
C VAL A 121 -2.21 -1.80 -62.58
N ASN A 122 -1.53 -1.90 -61.43
CA ASN A 122 -0.87 -0.78 -60.78
C ASN A 122 0.65 -0.95 -60.92
N ILE A 123 1.33 0.12 -61.31
CA ILE A 123 2.79 0.13 -61.50
C ILE A 123 3.37 1.31 -60.75
N THR A 124 4.32 1.04 -59.86
CA THR A 124 4.99 2.04 -59.04
C THR A 124 6.24 2.54 -59.74
N TYR A 125 6.38 3.85 -59.83
CA TYR A 125 7.55 4.52 -60.38
C TYR A 125 8.16 5.45 -59.33
N TYR A 126 9.45 5.73 -59.51
CA TYR A 126 10.16 6.70 -58.70
C TYR A 126 11.15 7.54 -59.50
N ALA A 127 11.45 8.74 -59.00
CA ALA A 127 12.48 9.62 -59.56
C ALA A 127 13.14 10.44 -58.44
N ILE A 128 14.44 10.71 -58.59
CA ILE A 128 15.14 11.68 -57.73
C ILE A 128 14.90 13.07 -58.32
N VAL A 129 14.31 13.96 -57.52
CA VAL A 129 13.95 15.34 -57.89
C VAL A 129 14.74 16.35 -57.07
N ASP A 130 14.67 17.62 -57.46
CA ASP A 130 15.38 18.69 -56.74
C ASP A 130 14.81 18.87 -55.34
N ARG A 131 15.64 19.20 -54.34
CA ARG A 131 15.23 19.26 -52.91
C ARG A 131 14.12 20.28 -52.61
N THR A 132 13.94 21.27 -53.48
CA THR A 132 12.90 22.31 -53.37
C THR A 132 11.62 21.98 -54.13
N THR A 133 11.59 20.85 -54.84
CA THR A 133 10.44 20.41 -55.65
C THR A 133 9.21 20.21 -54.76
N GLN A 134 8.08 20.77 -55.18
CA GLN A 134 6.77 20.44 -54.61
C GLN A 134 6.00 19.51 -55.54
N ILE A 135 5.06 18.73 -54.99
CA ILE A 135 4.22 17.83 -55.78
C ILE A 135 3.48 18.59 -56.90
N SER A 136 3.02 19.81 -56.61
CA SER A 136 2.35 20.70 -57.58
C SER A 136 3.24 21.17 -58.72
N ASP A 137 4.57 21.07 -58.60
CA ASP A 137 5.52 21.45 -59.66
C ASP A 137 5.71 20.34 -60.70
N ILE A 138 5.22 19.13 -60.43
CA ILE A 138 5.41 17.96 -61.29
C ILE A 138 4.29 17.84 -62.32
N THR A 139 4.71 17.69 -63.58
CA THR A 139 3.87 17.33 -64.71
C THR A 139 4.25 15.93 -65.19
N PHE A 140 3.25 15.09 -65.42
CA PHE A 140 3.38 13.74 -65.95
C PHE A 140 2.99 13.75 -67.42
N ASP A 141 3.95 13.68 -68.33
CA ASP A 141 3.68 13.54 -69.77
C ASP A 141 3.64 12.05 -70.13
N ILE A 142 2.55 11.61 -70.74
CA ILE A 142 2.35 10.25 -71.22
C ILE A 142 2.68 10.24 -72.70
N ILE A 143 3.62 9.39 -73.10
CA ILE A 143 4.17 9.34 -74.45
C ILE A 143 4.03 7.92 -74.97
N ALA A 144 3.64 7.79 -76.24
CA ALA A 144 3.66 6.53 -76.97
C ALA A 144 4.81 6.55 -77.99
N TRP A 145 5.42 5.38 -78.22
CA TRP A 145 6.28 5.19 -79.37
C TRP A 145 5.44 5.24 -80.65
N ASP A 146 5.84 6.08 -81.59
CA ASP A 146 5.21 6.23 -82.89
C ASP A 146 6.29 6.51 -83.93
N PHE A 147 6.66 5.47 -84.67
CA PHE A 147 7.74 5.54 -85.66
C PHE A 147 7.43 6.47 -86.84
N SER A 148 6.20 6.99 -86.94
CA SER A 148 5.82 8.00 -87.93
C SER A 148 6.07 9.45 -87.47
N GLN A 149 6.39 9.68 -86.19
CA GLN A 149 6.60 11.01 -85.62
C GLN A 149 8.09 11.38 -85.47
N PRO A 150 8.45 12.67 -85.44
CA PRO A 150 9.80 13.11 -85.09
C PRO A 150 10.25 12.54 -83.74
N ASN A 151 11.48 12.05 -83.67
CA ASN A 151 12.05 11.36 -82.49
C ASN A 151 11.26 10.11 -82.05
N TYR A 152 10.42 9.58 -82.93
CA TYR A 152 9.58 8.39 -82.73
C TYR A 152 8.60 8.51 -81.54
N GLN A 153 8.21 9.73 -81.15
CA GLN A 153 7.42 9.98 -79.94
C GLN A 153 6.14 10.75 -80.24
N ARG A 154 5.02 10.21 -79.78
CA ARG A 154 3.71 10.89 -79.80
C ARG A 154 3.26 11.19 -78.37
N SER A 155 2.96 12.45 -78.08
CA SER A 155 2.31 12.82 -76.80
C SER A 155 0.88 12.29 -76.79
N VAL A 156 0.57 11.43 -75.82
CA VAL A 156 -0.76 10.82 -75.61
C VAL A 156 -1.62 11.68 -74.70
N GLY A 157 -0.97 12.39 -73.76
CA GLY A 157 -1.62 13.35 -72.89
C GLY A 157 -0.73 13.77 -71.74
N THR A 158 -1.24 14.67 -70.91
CA THR A 158 -0.50 15.20 -69.77
C THR A 158 -1.40 15.21 -68.54
N ILE A 159 -0.87 14.76 -67.40
CA ILE A 159 -1.52 14.84 -66.10
C ILE A 159 -0.76 15.85 -65.25
N LYS A 160 -1.49 16.79 -64.65
CA LYS A 160 -0.97 17.80 -63.71
C LYS A 160 -1.76 17.74 -62.42
N PHE A 161 -1.11 18.11 -61.32
CA PHE A 161 -1.80 18.33 -60.06
C PHE A 161 -2.83 19.45 -60.18
N PRO A 162 -4.10 19.22 -59.78
CA PRO A 162 -5.08 20.29 -59.72
C PRO A 162 -4.67 21.34 -58.69
N ALA A 163 -4.93 22.62 -58.98
CA ALA A 163 -4.60 23.72 -58.07
C ALA A 163 -5.30 23.54 -56.71
N GLY A 164 -4.54 23.70 -55.62
CA GLY A 164 -5.05 23.60 -54.24
C GLY A 164 -5.28 22.18 -53.71
N GLN A 165 -4.99 21.13 -54.49
CA GLN A 165 -5.14 19.75 -54.03
C GLN A 165 -3.86 19.22 -53.37
N THR A 166 -4.03 18.25 -52.46
CA THR A 166 -2.93 17.58 -51.76
C THR A 166 -3.15 16.07 -51.74
N GLU A 167 -2.07 15.30 -51.80
CA GLU A 167 -2.08 13.84 -51.58
C GLU A 167 -1.88 13.46 -50.11
N LYS A 168 -1.88 14.46 -49.22
CA LYS A 168 -1.84 14.29 -47.77
C LYS A 168 -3.23 13.98 -47.24
N THR A 169 -3.33 12.94 -46.43
CA THR A 169 -4.56 12.57 -45.72
C THR A 169 -4.73 13.52 -44.54
N ALA A 170 -5.87 14.20 -44.45
CA ALA A 170 -6.17 15.06 -43.31
C ALA A 170 -6.10 14.29 -41.99
N ALA A 171 -5.78 14.98 -40.89
CA ALA A 171 -5.65 14.36 -39.58
C ALA A 171 -6.93 13.59 -39.21
N TYR A 172 -6.74 12.40 -38.62
CA TYR A 172 -7.79 11.47 -38.21
C TYR A 172 -8.65 10.87 -39.33
N GLN A 173 -8.43 11.24 -40.59
CA GLN A 173 -9.12 10.64 -41.73
C GLN A 173 -8.38 9.39 -42.20
N PRO A 174 -9.11 8.36 -42.67
CA PRO A 174 -8.50 7.16 -43.22
C PRO A 174 -8.04 7.34 -44.67
N LYS A 175 -6.96 6.67 -45.05
CA LYS A 175 -6.53 6.48 -46.44
C LYS A 175 -6.12 5.04 -46.69
N THR A 176 -6.50 4.50 -47.84
CA THR A 176 -6.01 3.18 -48.28
C THR A 176 -4.62 3.35 -48.88
N ILE A 177 -3.66 2.62 -48.33
CA ILE A 177 -2.27 2.50 -48.78
C ILE A 177 -2.20 1.24 -49.64
N LEU A 178 -1.56 1.37 -50.80
CA LEU A 178 -1.23 0.26 -51.68
C LEU A 178 0.25 -0.07 -51.54
N PHE A 179 0.59 -1.34 -51.34
CA PHE A 179 1.97 -1.79 -51.32
C PHE A 179 2.12 -3.27 -51.68
N GLY A 180 3.31 -3.66 -52.14
CA GLY A 180 3.53 -4.99 -52.72
C GLY A 180 2.65 -5.23 -53.95
N SER A 181 2.51 -6.50 -54.36
CA SER A 181 1.87 -6.85 -55.64
C SER A 181 0.36 -6.52 -55.71
N ASN A 182 -0.34 -6.37 -54.58
CA ASN A 182 -1.73 -5.85 -54.52
C ASN A 182 -2.26 -5.63 -53.08
N SER A 183 -1.42 -5.50 -52.06
CA SER A 183 -1.90 -5.40 -50.67
C SER A 183 -2.56 -4.05 -50.41
N LYS A 184 -3.72 -4.07 -49.75
CA LYS A 184 -4.51 -2.87 -49.44
C LYS A 184 -4.68 -2.72 -47.93
N VAL A 185 -3.99 -1.75 -47.34
CA VAL A 185 -4.10 -1.44 -45.90
C VAL A 185 -4.60 -0.03 -45.72
N LYS A 186 -5.70 0.12 -44.98
CA LYS A 186 -6.21 1.42 -44.58
C LYS A 186 -5.45 1.89 -43.35
N GLY A 187 -4.80 3.04 -43.47
CA GLY A 187 -4.13 3.76 -42.40
C GLY A 187 -5.00 4.88 -41.85
N ALA A 188 -4.94 5.16 -40.55
CA ALA A 188 -5.54 6.37 -39.97
C ALA A 188 -4.87 6.77 -38.63
N LEU A 189 -4.62 8.07 -38.45
CA LEU A 189 -4.24 8.62 -37.15
C LEU A 189 -5.41 8.45 -36.16
N LYS A 190 -5.17 7.86 -34.99
CA LYS A 190 -6.18 7.75 -33.91
C LYS A 190 -5.94 8.76 -32.81
N GLN A 191 -4.69 8.85 -32.36
CA GLN A 191 -4.28 9.77 -31.31
C GLN A 191 -2.79 10.10 -31.50
N TYR A 192 -2.38 11.25 -31.02
CA TYR A 192 -0.97 11.53 -30.79
C TYR A 192 -0.81 12.22 -29.43
N TYR A 193 0.37 12.03 -28.84
CA TYR A 193 0.79 12.62 -27.59
C TYR A 193 2.19 13.17 -27.77
N VAL A 194 2.42 14.37 -27.24
CA VAL A 194 3.72 15.02 -27.32
C VAL A 194 4.16 15.41 -25.92
N THR A 195 5.33 14.95 -25.52
CA THR A 195 6.06 15.48 -24.37
C THR A 195 7.30 16.22 -24.85
N GLN A 196 7.92 16.99 -23.96
CA GLN A 196 9.17 17.68 -24.24
C GLN A 196 10.02 17.73 -22.97
N ASP A 197 11.33 17.88 -23.16
CA ASP A 197 12.31 18.23 -22.15
C ASP A 197 13.21 19.36 -22.69
N GLN A 198 14.38 19.56 -22.09
CA GLN A 198 15.34 20.58 -22.53
C GLN A 198 16.04 20.23 -23.86
N ASN A 199 16.02 18.95 -24.28
CA ASN A 199 16.77 18.42 -25.41
C ASN A 199 15.90 18.24 -26.67
N GLY A 200 14.62 17.93 -26.51
CA GLY A 200 13.74 17.67 -27.65
C GLY A 200 12.27 17.43 -27.29
N GLY A 201 11.48 17.17 -28.33
CA GLY A 201 10.11 16.69 -28.25
C GLY A 201 10.03 15.19 -28.51
N TYR A 202 9.18 14.50 -27.77
CA TYR A 202 8.91 13.07 -27.94
C TYR A 202 7.47 12.90 -28.36
N VAL A 203 7.26 12.24 -29.50
CA VAL A 203 5.95 12.06 -30.12
C VAL A 203 5.58 10.60 -30.01
N THR A 204 4.43 10.31 -29.41
CA THR A 204 3.80 8.99 -29.40
C THR A 204 2.54 9.06 -30.24
N ILE A 205 2.33 8.13 -31.16
CA ILE A 205 1.23 8.14 -32.12
C ILE A 205 0.55 6.78 -32.07
N SER A 206 -0.76 6.78 -31.88
CA SER A 206 -1.58 5.58 -32.05
C SER A 206 -2.15 5.59 -33.47
N PHE A 207 -1.74 4.63 -34.28
CA PHE A 207 -2.06 4.56 -35.71
C PHE A 207 -2.82 3.28 -36.04
N LEU A 208 -3.96 3.40 -36.72
CA LEU A 208 -4.75 2.25 -37.17
C LEU A 208 -4.17 1.68 -38.47
N LEU A 209 -3.99 0.37 -38.51
CA LEU A 209 -3.83 -0.44 -39.70
C LEU A 209 -5.03 -1.38 -39.84
N GLU A 210 -5.71 -1.35 -40.97
CA GLU A 210 -6.82 -2.25 -41.29
C GLU A 210 -6.61 -2.88 -42.65
N ASN A 211 -6.58 -4.21 -42.73
CA ASN A 211 -6.54 -4.88 -44.02
C ASN A 211 -7.91 -4.79 -44.71
N VAL A 212 -7.97 -4.08 -45.82
CA VAL A 212 -9.17 -3.93 -46.66
C VAL A 212 -9.08 -4.71 -47.97
N GLY A 213 -8.06 -5.54 -48.12
CA GLY A 213 -7.93 -6.51 -49.19
C GLY A 213 -8.71 -7.80 -48.90
N SER A 214 -8.72 -8.68 -49.90
CA SER A 214 -9.36 -10.00 -49.82
C SER A 214 -8.40 -11.12 -49.38
N SER A 215 -7.12 -10.82 -49.18
CA SER A 215 -6.09 -11.77 -48.75
C SER A 215 -5.38 -11.26 -47.51
N SER A 216 -4.70 -12.15 -46.79
CA SER A 216 -3.81 -11.78 -45.69
C SER A 216 -2.72 -10.80 -46.16
N VAL A 217 -2.34 -9.86 -45.29
CA VAL A 217 -1.31 -8.84 -45.56
C VAL A 217 -0.25 -8.87 -44.47
N ASP A 218 1.00 -9.01 -44.87
CA ASP A 218 2.17 -8.86 -44.01
C ASP A 218 2.50 -7.35 -43.84
N ALA A 219 2.15 -6.81 -42.68
CA ALA A 219 2.37 -5.40 -42.34
C ALA A 219 3.82 -5.12 -41.91
N SER A 220 4.65 -6.13 -41.66
CA SER A 220 6.08 -5.94 -41.32
C SER A 220 6.88 -5.26 -42.44
N LYS A 221 6.36 -5.30 -43.67
CA LYS A 221 6.94 -4.64 -44.85
C LYS A 221 6.64 -3.14 -44.92
N LEU A 222 5.70 -2.63 -44.12
CA LEU A 222 5.41 -1.21 -44.03
C LEU A 222 6.39 -0.54 -43.08
N ASN A 223 6.98 0.57 -43.54
CA ASN A 223 7.85 1.41 -42.75
C ASN A 223 7.24 2.79 -42.64
N PHE A 224 7.65 3.54 -41.62
CA PHE A 224 7.11 4.86 -41.31
C PHE A 224 8.22 5.86 -41.00
N ALA A 225 7.99 7.13 -41.31
CA ALA A 225 8.86 8.22 -40.91
C ALA A 225 8.04 9.49 -40.64
N LEU A 226 8.51 10.36 -39.75
CA LEU A 226 7.94 11.70 -39.60
C LEU A 226 8.68 12.66 -40.52
N GLN A 227 7.92 13.48 -41.25
CA GLN A 227 8.48 14.45 -42.18
C GLN A 227 7.88 15.84 -42.00
N THR A 228 8.74 16.84 -41.89
CA THR A 228 8.35 18.25 -41.83
C THR A 228 7.97 18.78 -43.21
N ALA A 229 7.35 19.97 -43.27
CA ALA A 229 7.09 20.65 -44.53
C ALA A 229 8.38 21.02 -45.31
N SER A 230 9.52 21.14 -44.63
CA SER A 230 10.84 21.37 -45.24
C SER A 230 11.58 20.06 -45.59
N TYR A 231 10.86 18.93 -45.58
CA TYR A 231 11.37 17.60 -45.88
C TYR A 231 12.47 17.08 -44.94
N SER A 232 12.61 17.63 -43.73
CA SER A 232 13.40 17.00 -42.67
C SER A 232 12.69 15.72 -42.23
N VAL A 233 13.42 14.62 -42.13
CA VAL A 233 12.89 13.29 -41.80
C VAL A 233 13.40 12.88 -40.42
N TYR A 234 12.51 12.30 -39.61
CA TYR A 234 12.80 11.75 -38.29
C TYR A 234 12.32 10.30 -38.23
N ASP A 235 13.13 9.47 -37.59
CA ASP A 235 12.84 8.05 -37.45
C ASP A 235 11.59 7.82 -36.61
N VAL A 236 10.86 6.77 -36.98
CA VAL A 236 9.69 6.29 -36.25
C VAL A 236 9.98 4.87 -35.82
N SER A 237 9.97 4.63 -34.51
CA SER A 237 10.06 3.30 -33.94
C SER A 237 8.66 2.71 -33.77
N ALA A 238 8.50 1.45 -34.16
CA ALA A 238 7.24 0.70 -34.13
C ALA A 238 7.55 -0.80 -34.21
N ASP A 239 6.91 -1.62 -33.39
CA ASP A 239 6.98 -3.07 -33.57
C ASP A 239 5.89 -3.55 -34.53
N LEU A 240 6.32 -3.81 -35.76
CA LEU A 240 5.54 -4.46 -36.80
C LEU A 240 6.05 -5.86 -37.13
N SER A 241 7.01 -6.39 -36.35
CA SER A 241 7.58 -7.71 -36.57
C SER A 241 6.50 -8.78 -36.47
N GLY A 242 6.43 -9.66 -37.48
CA GLY A 242 5.43 -10.74 -37.54
C GLY A 242 3.97 -10.27 -37.64
N VAL A 243 3.70 -8.97 -37.79
CA VAL A 243 2.32 -8.46 -37.87
C VAL A 243 1.70 -8.83 -39.21
N THR A 244 0.86 -9.86 -39.18
CA THR A 244 0.04 -10.28 -40.31
C THR A 244 -1.42 -9.92 -40.05
N LEU A 245 -2.05 -9.21 -40.97
CA LEU A 245 -3.44 -8.77 -40.90
C LEU A 245 -4.31 -9.63 -41.82
N GLN A 246 -5.29 -10.34 -41.27
CA GLN A 246 -6.32 -11.04 -42.02
C GLN A 246 -7.31 -10.07 -42.69
N PRO A 247 -8.04 -10.46 -43.74
CA PRO A 247 -9.06 -9.61 -44.37
C PRO A 247 -10.04 -9.02 -43.33
N GLY A 248 -10.20 -7.70 -43.33
CA GLY A 248 -11.05 -6.96 -42.39
C GLY A 248 -10.44 -6.75 -40.99
N GLN A 249 -9.30 -7.36 -40.67
CA GLN A 249 -8.66 -7.22 -39.36
C GLN A 249 -8.11 -5.82 -39.16
N ARG A 250 -8.33 -5.28 -37.95
CA ARG A 250 -7.84 -3.99 -37.47
C ARG A 250 -6.80 -4.18 -36.39
N LYS A 251 -5.73 -3.38 -36.42
CA LYS A 251 -4.73 -3.28 -35.36
C LYS A 251 -4.36 -1.81 -35.17
N ILE A 252 -4.36 -1.34 -33.92
CA ILE A 252 -3.78 -0.04 -33.58
C ILE A 252 -2.34 -0.30 -33.15
N VAL A 253 -1.40 0.40 -33.75
CA VAL A 253 0.04 0.30 -33.47
C VAL A 253 0.51 1.60 -32.84
N THR A 254 1.39 1.49 -31.86
CA THR A 254 2.04 2.63 -31.24
C THR A 254 3.33 2.93 -31.97
N PHE A 255 3.46 4.16 -32.45
CA PHE A 255 4.65 4.69 -33.10
C PHE A 255 5.28 5.74 -32.20
N THR A 256 6.60 5.72 -32.06
CA THR A 256 7.34 6.70 -31.25
C THR A 256 8.39 7.40 -32.11
N SER A 257 8.66 8.67 -31.82
CA SER A 257 9.65 9.46 -32.55
C SER A 257 10.19 10.59 -31.68
N GLN A 258 11.46 10.93 -31.83
CA GLN A 258 12.08 12.09 -31.20
C GLN A 258 12.32 13.18 -32.25
N VAL A 259 11.93 14.41 -31.92
CA VAL A 259 12.07 15.58 -32.80
C VAL A 259 12.79 16.72 -32.09
N PRO A 260 13.60 17.54 -32.78
CA PRO A 260 14.18 18.74 -32.20
C PRO A 260 13.12 19.76 -31.73
N LEU A 261 13.45 20.57 -30.71
CA LEU A 261 12.56 21.63 -30.21
C LEU A 261 12.05 22.57 -31.31
N ALA A 262 12.86 22.83 -32.34
CA ALA A 262 12.49 23.68 -33.48
C ALA A 262 11.33 23.12 -34.35
N VAL A 263 10.95 21.86 -34.16
CA VAL A 263 9.82 21.20 -34.82
C VAL A 263 8.53 21.34 -34.00
N LEU A 264 8.63 21.58 -32.69
CA LEU A 264 7.46 21.74 -31.83
C LEU A 264 6.60 22.93 -32.28
N GLY A 265 5.28 22.78 -32.11
CA GLY A 265 4.29 23.74 -32.61
C GLY A 265 4.04 23.68 -34.12
N LYS A 266 4.84 22.94 -34.91
CA LYS A 266 4.64 22.75 -36.35
C LYS A 266 3.89 21.46 -36.64
N SER A 267 3.14 21.43 -37.75
CA SER A 267 2.54 20.19 -38.27
C SER A 267 3.58 19.36 -39.02
N VAL A 268 3.51 18.05 -38.87
CA VAL A 268 4.35 17.06 -39.56
C VAL A 268 3.48 16.04 -40.27
N ASN A 269 4.07 15.23 -41.15
CA ASN A 269 3.37 14.14 -41.83
C ASN A 269 4.00 12.83 -41.41
N LEU A 270 3.18 11.85 -41.04
CA LEU A 270 3.58 10.47 -40.94
C LEU A 270 3.53 9.87 -42.36
N ILE A 271 4.70 9.58 -42.90
CA ILE A 271 4.88 9.03 -44.24
C ILE A 271 5.02 7.52 -44.11
N SER A 272 4.14 6.76 -44.77
CA SER A 272 4.32 5.33 -44.94
C SER A 272 5.13 5.05 -46.21
N TYR A 273 6.03 4.09 -46.16
CA TYR A 273 6.85 3.70 -47.31
C TYR A 273 7.20 2.20 -47.29
N THR A 274 7.58 1.68 -48.45
CA THR A 274 8.19 0.35 -48.60
C THR A 274 9.61 0.48 -49.11
N LYS A 275 10.54 -0.34 -48.63
CA LYS A 275 11.90 -0.39 -49.14
C LYS A 275 11.96 -1.21 -50.42
N ASP A 276 12.49 -0.63 -51.48
CA ASP A 276 12.92 -1.34 -52.68
C ASP A 276 14.42 -1.62 -52.54
N GLU A 277 14.75 -2.76 -51.94
CA GLU A 277 16.12 -3.12 -51.60
C GLU A 277 17.01 -3.27 -52.84
N THR A 278 16.44 -3.73 -53.96
CA THR A 278 17.18 -3.89 -55.22
C THR A 278 17.65 -2.55 -55.76
N ASN A 279 16.81 -1.52 -55.65
CA ASN A 279 17.11 -0.17 -56.14
C ASN A 279 17.64 0.77 -55.03
N ASN A 280 17.77 0.28 -53.79
CA ASN A 280 18.15 1.04 -52.59
C ASN A 280 17.35 2.35 -52.42
N VAL A 281 16.04 2.30 -52.62
CA VAL A 281 15.13 3.47 -52.48
C VAL A 281 13.96 3.15 -51.57
N SER A 282 13.53 4.12 -50.78
CA SER A 282 12.27 4.05 -50.03
C SER A 282 11.12 4.64 -50.84
N LEU A 283 10.12 3.83 -51.16
CA LEU A 283 8.99 4.22 -51.98
C LEU A 283 7.82 4.63 -51.09
N ALA A 284 7.61 5.94 -50.94
CA ALA A 284 6.49 6.47 -50.15
C ALA A 284 5.14 6.14 -50.80
N ASN A 285 4.20 5.64 -50.00
CA ASN A 285 2.91 5.13 -50.45
C ASN A 285 1.72 5.70 -49.66
N GLY A 286 1.99 6.56 -48.66
CA GLY A 286 0.96 7.26 -47.90
C GLY A 286 1.54 8.43 -47.12
N ALA A 287 0.72 9.46 -46.91
CA ALA A 287 1.05 10.61 -46.07
C ALA A 287 -0.16 10.97 -45.21
N PHE A 288 0.04 11.02 -43.90
CA PHE A 288 -0.99 11.30 -42.91
C PHE A 288 -0.58 12.52 -42.10
N VAL A 289 -1.41 13.57 -42.13
CA VAL A 289 -1.13 14.79 -41.38
C VAL A 289 -1.23 14.52 -39.88
N ILE A 290 -0.14 14.79 -39.17
CA ILE A 290 -0.16 14.99 -37.73
C ILE A 290 -0.31 16.50 -37.50
N PRO A 291 -1.32 16.93 -36.72
CA PRO A 291 -1.50 18.33 -36.38
C PRO A 291 -0.25 18.92 -35.68
N ALA A 292 -0.28 20.21 -35.38
CA ALA A 292 0.81 20.88 -34.68
C ALA A 292 1.29 20.08 -33.46
N LEU A 293 2.58 19.77 -33.42
CA LEU A 293 3.22 19.03 -32.32
C LEU A 293 3.32 19.91 -31.07
N LYS A 294 2.19 20.11 -30.42
CA LYS A 294 2.09 20.87 -29.18
C LYS A 294 2.28 19.92 -28.02
N ALA A 295 3.24 20.25 -27.14
CA ALA A 295 3.39 19.56 -25.87
C ALA A 295 2.04 19.51 -25.16
N SER A 296 1.63 18.31 -24.78
CA SER A 296 0.32 18.10 -24.18
C SER A 296 0.29 18.67 -22.76
N SER A 297 -0.83 19.31 -22.40
CA SER A 297 -1.07 19.74 -21.03
C SER A 297 -1.18 18.53 -20.11
N ALA A 298 -0.72 18.69 -18.88
CA ALA A 298 -0.93 17.70 -17.85
C ALA A 298 -2.44 17.56 -17.55
N VAL A 299 -2.89 16.35 -17.29
CA VAL A 299 -4.25 16.04 -16.85
C VAL A 299 -4.44 16.56 -15.43
N GLY A 300 -5.58 17.19 -15.13
CA GLY A 300 -5.86 17.68 -13.78
C GLY A 300 -5.90 16.55 -12.74
N VAL A 301 -5.64 16.88 -11.48
CA VAL A 301 -5.70 15.93 -10.36
C VAL A 301 -7.08 15.25 -10.32
N GLY A 302 -7.10 13.92 -10.20
CA GLY A 302 -8.32 13.10 -10.19
C GLY A 302 -9.07 13.04 -11.53
N SER A 303 -8.65 13.79 -12.55
CA SER A 303 -9.28 13.77 -13.86
C SER A 303 -8.83 12.55 -14.67
N THR A 304 -9.75 11.98 -15.45
CA THR A 304 -9.48 10.82 -16.28
C THR A 304 -9.05 11.20 -17.68
N ARG A 305 -8.22 10.37 -18.31
CA ARG A 305 -7.83 10.48 -19.70
C ARG A 305 -7.87 9.13 -20.40
N ALA A 306 -8.43 9.08 -21.61
CA ALA A 306 -8.27 7.93 -22.50
C ALA A 306 -6.88 7.93 -23.16
N VAL A 307 -6.19 6.81 -23.06
CA VAL A 307 -4.88 6.53 -23.65
C VAL A 307 -4.92 5.18 -24.38
N PHE A 308 -3.95 4.94 -25.25
CA PHE A 308 -3.74 3.62 -25.85
C PHE A 308 -2.51 2.96 -25.24
N MET A 309 -2.65 1.70 -24.86
CA MET A 309 -1.57 0.85 -24.36
C MET A 309 -1.72 -0.50 -25.05
N ASP A 310 -0.66 -0.96 -25.72
CA ASP A 310 -0.69 -2.15 -26.59
C ASP A 310 -1.88 -2.13 -27.59
N GLY A 311 -2.13 -0.95 -28.18
CA GLY A 311 -3.20 -0.76 -29.17
C GLY A 311 -4.63 -0.78 -28.61
N ARG A 312 -4.82 -0.89 -27.30
CA ARG A 312 -6.14 -0.94 -26.65
C ARG A 312 -6.41 0.29 -25.80
N SER A 313 -7.68 0.66 -25.68
CA SER A 313 -8.08 1.87 -24.97
C SER A 313 -8.17 1.65 -23.46
N ILE A 314 -7.47 2.49 -22.72
CA ILE A 314 -7.44 2.52 -21.25
C ILE A 314 -7.78 3.93 -20.78
N SER A 315 -8.60 4.05 -19.76
CA SER A 315 -8.77 5.31 -19.03
C SER A 315 -7.82 5.34 -17.84
N THR A 316 -7.08 6.43 -17.67
CA THR A 316 -6.09 6.59 -16.61
C THR A 316 -6.30 7.87 -15.81
N SER A 317 -6.00 7.85 -14.51
CA SER A 317 -6.05 9.03 -13.63
C SER A 317 -5.02 8.92 -12.50
N ALA A 318 -4.64 10.05 -11.92
CA ALA A 318 -3.75 10.13 -10.76
C ALA A 318 -4.46 10.89 -9.62
N SER A 319 -4.33 10.38 -8.39
CA SER A 319 -4.89 11.03 -7.20
C SER A 319 -4.04 12.20 -6.72
N THR A 320 -4.50 12.87 -5.67
CA THR A 320 -3.65 13.71 -4.82
C THR A 320 -2.51 12.87 -4.23
N GLY A 321 -1.32 13.44 -4.12
CA GLY A 321 -0.19 12.83 -3.42
C GLY A 321 -0.19 13.19 -1.94
N PHE A 322 0.07 12.19 -1.09
CA PHE A 322 0.23 12.35 0.35
C PHE A 322 1.69 12.55 0.66
N LEU A 323 2.00 13.64 1.35
CA LEU A 323 3.37 14.02 1.69
C LEU A 323 3.66 13.72 3.16
N THR A 324 4.87 13.24 3.46
CA THR A 324 5.38 13.11 4.82
C THR A 324 6.85 13.47 4.85
N THR A 325 7.20 14.49 5.64
CA THR A 325 8.57 15.01 5.70
C THR A 325 9.28 14.45 6.94
N SER A 326 10.50 13.95 6.75
CA SER A 326 11.42 13.45 7.78
C SER A 326 12.86 13.67 7.31
N ASP A 327 13.75 14.13 8.18
CA ASP A 327 15.20 14.22 7.95
C ASP A 327 15.58 14.82 6.56
N ASP A 328 15.10 16.04 6.27
CA ASP A 328 15.30 16.81 5.01
C ASP A 328 14.74 16.18 3.72
N THR A 329 14.00 15.07 3.84
CA THR A 329 13.35 14.39 2.73
C THR A 329 11.84 14.42 2.87
N THR A 330 11.13 14.36 1.75
CA THR A 330 9.68 14.23 1.73
C THR A 330 9.29 12.96 0.98
N ASP A 331 8.72 12.01 1.71
CA ASP A 331 8.08 10.84 1.13
C ASP A 331 6.75 11.25 0.50
N ILE A 332 6.50 10.74 -0.70
CA ILE A 332 5.25 10.92 -1.44
C ILE A 332 4.62 9.56 -1.72
N THR A 333 3.34 9.43 -1.40
CA THR A 333 2.51 8.27 -1.79
C THR A 333 1.27 8.72 -2.54
N MET A 334 0.88 8.02 -3.60
CA MET A 334 -0.30 8.40 -4.40
C MET A 334 -0.87 7.21 -5.18
N ASP A 335 -2.12 7.30 -5.61
CA ASP A 335 -2.78 6.28 -6.40
C ASP A 335 -2.77 6.63 -7.88
N PHE A 336 -2.43 5.65 -8.72
CA PHE A 336 -2.61 5.72 -10.17
C PHE A 336 -3.62 4.67 -10.62
N THR A 337 -4.73 5.11 -11.20
CA THR A 337 -5.83 4.23 -11.58
C THR A 337 -5.82 3.96 -13.08
N LEU A 338 -5.94 2.69 -13.47
CA LEU A 338 -6.14 2.24 -14.84
C LEU A 338 -7.48 1.53 -14.95
N LYS A 339 -8.28 1.89 -15.95
CA LYS A 339 -9.54 1.23 -16.29
C LYS A 339 -9.50 0.79 -17.73
N ASN A 340 -9.62 -0.51 -17.96
CA ASN A 340 -9.77 -1.03 -19.31
C ASN A 340 -11.16 -0.63 -19.85
N ILE A 341 -11.18 0.24 -20.86
CA ILE A 341 -12.42 0.70 -21.53
C ILE A 341 -12.63 0.00 -22.88
N ASP A 342 -11.86 -1.05 -23.15
CA ASP A 342 -12.00 -1.98 -24.26
C ASP A 342 -12.83 -3.21 -23.82
N ALA A 343 -13.26 -4.02 -24.79
CA ALA A 343 -14.12 -5.18 -24.55
C ALA A 343 -13.35 -6.45 -24.14
N ALA A 344 -12.03 -6.50 -24.33
CA ALA A 344 -11.21 -7.66 -23.97
C ALA A 344 -10.09 -7.30 -22.99
N ALA A 345 -9.65 -8.28 -22.21
CA ALA A 345 -8.57 -8.11 -21.23
C ALA A 345 -7.26 -7.70 -21.90
N ILE A 346 -6.47 -6.89 -21.18
CA ILE A 346 -5.19 -6.34 -21.64
C ILE A 346 -4.11 -6.81 -20.67
N ALA A 347 -2.97 -7.28 -21.16
CA ALA A 347 -1.81 -7.48 -20.30
C ALA A 347 -1.32 -6.11 -19.79
N LEU A 348 -1.04 -5.98 -18.50
CA LEU A 348 -0.44 -4.77 -17.96
C LEU A 348 1.06 -4.82 -18.28
N PRO A 349 1.62 -3.96 -19.15
CA PRO A 349 3.06 -3.88 -19.35
C PRO A 349 3.74 -3.33 -18.11
N ASP A 350 5.07 -3.35 -18.08
CA ASP A 350 5.81 -2.65 -17.04
C ASP A 350 5.67 -1.14 -17.26
N LEU A 351 5.27 -0.45 -16.20
CA LEU A 351 5.12 1.00 -16.17
C LEU A 351 6.25 1.61 -15.35
N GLU A 352 6.68 2.80 -15.74
CA GLU A 352 7.58 3.64 -14.96
C GLU A 352 6.88 4.94 -14.57
N PHE A 353 7.11 5.37 -13.34
CA PHE A 353 6.48 6.56 -12.75
C PHE A 353 7.55 7.51 -12.25
N PHE A 354 7.44 8.78 -12.63
CA PHE A 354 8.39 9.81 -12.20
C PHE A 354 7.67 11.09 -11.77
N ILE A 355 8.09 11.68 -10.66
CA ILE A 355 7.80 13.08 -10.32
C ILE A 355 8.78 13.94 -11.08
N ARG A 356 8.31 14.70 -12.07
CA ARG A 356 9.11 15.68 -12.80
C ARG A 356 8.89 17.07 -12.23
N THR A 357 9.95 17.70 -11.74
CA THR A 357 9.92 19.07 -11.21
C THR A 357 9.82 20.11 -12.33
N LYS A 358 9.59 21.37 -11.96
CA LYS A 358 9.58 22.50 -12.91
C LYS A 358 10.91 22.68 -13.66
N SER A 359 12.04 22.32 -13.04
CA SER A 359 13.37 22.37 -13.67
C SER A 359 13.65 21.16 -14.58
N GLY A 360 12.81 20.13 -14.54
CA GLY A 360 12.93 18.93 -15.36
C GLY A 360 13.64 17.75 -14.68
N VAL A 361 13.99 17.86 -13.41
CA VAL A 361 14.54 16.76 -12.60
C VAL A 361 13.45 15.71 -12.37
N GLU A 362 13.78 14.43 -12.49
CA GLU A 362 12.86 13.31 -12.33
C GLU A 362 13.21 12.47 -11.11
N TYR A 363 12.27 12.33 -10.18
CA TYR A 363 12.37 11.44 -9.02
C TYR A 363 11.50 10.19 -9.28
N PRO A 364 12.04 8.97 -9.22
CA PRO A 364 11.29 7.76 -9.51
C PRO A 364 10.29 7.43 -8.40
N LEU A 365 9.13 6.90 -8.78
CA LEU A 365 8.18 6.26 -7.88
C LEU A 365 8.13 4.76 -8.15
N SER A 366 7.98 3.99 -7.09
CA SER A 366 7.83 2.54 -7.11
C SER A 366 6.38 2.12 -6.92
N TYR A 367 6.03 0.94 -7.44
CA TYR A 367 4.76 0.25 -7.20
C TYR A 367 5.01 -1.27 -7.22
N THR A 368 4.03 -2.06 -6.79
CA THR A 368 4.04 -3.53 -6.92
C THR A 368 3.13 -3.95 -8.06
N LYS A 369 3.64 -4.83 -8.92
CA LYS A 369 2.91 -5.51 -9.99
C LYS A 369 3.01 -7.01 -9.74
N ALA A 370 1.90 -7.74 -9.85
CA ALA A 370 1.93 -9.19 -9.78
C ALA A 370 2.27 -9.79 -11.17
N ASP A 371 2.99 -10.90 -11.17
CA ASP A 371 3.36 -11.59 -12.42
C ASP A 371 2.11 -12.01 -13.20
N GLY A 372 2.11 -11.74 -14.50
CA GLY A 372 0.98 -12.04 -15.38
C GLY A 372 -0.24 -11.12 -15.19
N ASP A 373 -0.06 -9.97 -14.54
CA ASP A 373 -1.12 -9.00 -14.30
C ASP A 373 -1.88 -8.55 -15.56
N LYS A 374 -3.20 -8.50 -15.46
CA LYS A 374 -4.11 -8.07 -16.54
C LYS A 374 -5.07 -7.00 -16.07
N LEU A 375 -5.49 -6.17 -17.01
CA LEU A 375 -6.59 -5.23 -16.87
C LEU A 375 -7.86 -5.84 -17.48
N LEU A 376 -8.81 -6.22 -16.63
CA LEU A 376 -10.08 -6.81 -17.05
C LEU A 376 -11.05 -5.73 -17.58
N PRO A 377 -11.87 -6.03 -18.60
CA PRO A 377 -12.82 -5.07 -19.17
C PRO A 377 -13.73 -4.42 -18.11
N GLY A 378 -13.78 -3.09 -18.10
CA GLY A 378 -14.63 -2.30 -17.20
C GLY A 378 -14.17 -2.23 -15.74
N ILE A 379 -13.16 -3.01 -15.33
CA ILE A 379 -12.66 -3.06 -13.96
C ILE A 379 -11.51 -2.05 -13.79
N GLU A 380 -11.59 -1.28 -12.69
CA GLU A 380 -10.52 -0.38 -12.26
C GLU A 380 -9.44 -1.14 -11.52
N LYS A 381 -8.18 -0.86 -11.88
CA LYS A 381 -7.00 -1.32 -11.17
C LYS A 381 -6.26 -0.11 -10.61
N VAL A 382 -6.05 -0.10 -9.31
CA VAL A 382 -5.33 0.96 -8.61
C VAL A 382 -3.91 0.49 -8.34
N LEU A 383 -2.93 1.28 -8.77
CA LEU A 383 -1.51 1.11 -8.44
C LEU A 383 -1.16 2.11 -7.35
N ASN A 384 -0.69 1.61 -6.20
CA ASN A 384 -0.18 2.47 -5.12
C ASN A 384 1.27 2.81 -5.45
N LEU A 385 1.54 4.09 -5.68
CA LEU A 385 2.86 4.63 -5.97
C LEU A 385 3.50 5.18 -4.70
N SER A 386 4.80 4.94 -4.50
CA SER A 386 5.58 5.49 -3.38
C SER A 386 6.98 5.90 -3.83
N GLY A 387 7.50 7.00 -3.32
CA GLY A 387 8.89 7.42 -3.52
C GLY A 387 9.26 8.59 -2.63
N THR A 388 10.48 9.09 -2.79
CA THR A 388 11.03 10.17 -1.96
C THR A 388 11.53 11.29 -2.85
N ILE A 389 11.24 12.53 -2.46
CA ILE A 389 11.74 13.76 -3.08
C ILE A 389 12.50 14.58 -2.03
N GLU A 390 13.37 15.48 -2.48
CA GLU A 390 13.97 16.47 -1.57
C GLU A 390 12.91 17.40 -0.99
N GLU A 391 13.05 17.82 0.27
CA GLU A 391 12.10 18.73 0.93
C GLU A 391 11.90 20.06 0.16
N SER A 392 12.94 20.52 -0.54
CA SER A 392 12.88 21.75 -1.34
C SER A 392 11.97 21.68 -2.58
N VAL A 393 11.56 20.48 -2.98
CA VAL A 393 10.72 20.25 -4.16
C VAL A 393 9.27 20.53 -3.84
N ASP A 394 8.67 21.53 -4.50
CA ASP A 394 7.22 21.77 -4.42
C ASP A 394 6.45 20.80 -5.34
N PRO A 395 5.69 19.83 -4.79
CA PRO A 395 4.92 18.87 -5.59
C PRO A 395 3.79 19.54 -6.39
N ASN A 396 3.29 20.70 -5.97
CA ASN A 396 2.20 21.39 -6.66
C ASN A 396 2.63 22.04 -7.98
N THR A 397 3.93 22.28 -8.16
CA THR A 397 4.51 22.73 -9.43
C THR A 397 5.11 21.58 -10.25
N SER A 398 5.11 20.37 -9.69
CA SER A 398 5.64 19.15 -10.30
C SER A 398 4.54 18.37 -11.02
N LYS A 399 4.93 17.38 -11.82
CA LYS A 399 4.02 16.56 -12.63
C LYS A 399 4.37 15.08 -12.53
N LEU A 400 3.37 14.21 -12.47
CA LEU A 400 3.56 12.77 -12.59
C LEU A 400 3.70 12.43 -14.07
N ILE A 401 4.83 11.83 -14.45
CA ILE A 401 5.07 11.28 -15.78
C ILE A 401 4.89 9.78 -15.70
N VAL A 402 4.06 9.23 -16.60
CA VAL A 402 3.82 7.79 -16.68
C VAL A 402 4.30 7.28 -18.04
N ARG A 403 5.17 6.28 -18.00
CA ARG A 403 5.75 5.64 -19.18
C ARG A 403 5.44 4.16 -19.19
N VAL A 404 5.32 3.60 -20.38
CA VAL A 404 5.55 2.17 -20.59
C VAL A 404 7.06 2.00 -20.69
N ALA A 405 7.61 1.03 -19.95
CA ALA A 405 9.04 0.73 -19.94
C ALA A 405 9.53 0.23 -21.31
N ASP A 406 10.84 0.25 -21.51
CA ASP A 406 11.47 -0.39 -22.68
C ASP A 406 11.15 -1.90 -22.68
N GLY A 407 10.80 -2.42 -23.85
CA GLY A 407 10.71 -3.86 -24.11
C GLY A 407 11.95 -4.35 -24.87
N GLU A 408 12.06 -5.66 -25.09
CA GLU A 408 13.20 -6.24 -25.83
C GLU A 408 13.39 -5.65 -27.24
N THR A 409 12.29 -5.29 -27.91
CA THR A 409 12.28 -4.79 -29.30
C THR A 409 11.62 -3.41 -29.45
N THR A 410 11.07 -2.84 -28.38
CA THR A 410 10.30 -1.58 -28.41
C THR A 410 10.83 -0.59 -27.41
N SER A 411 11.09 0.64 -27.85
CA SER A 411 11.38 1.74 -26.93
C SER A 411 10.15 2.13 -26.12
N GLY A 412 10.36 2.43 -24.83
CA GLY A 412 9.37 2.95 -23.91
C GLY A 412 8.79 4.27 -24.38
N TYR A 413 7.59 4.58 -23.91
CA TYR A 413 6.86 5.76 -24.36
C TYR A 413 5.98 6.35 -23.27
N VAL A 414 5.79 7.66 -23.33
CA VAL A 414 4.94 8.37 -22.36
C VAL A 414 3.48 8.17 -22.72
N ILE A 415 2.71 7.60 -21.80
CA ILE A 415 1.26 7.43 -21.95
C ILE A 415 0.49 8.62 -21.36
N GLY A 416 1.05 9.31 -20.38
CA GLY A 416 0.39 10.45 -19.77
C GLY A 416 1.27 11.30 -18.87
N THR A 417 0.81 12.52 -18.67
CA THR A 417 1.36 13.45 -17.69
C THR A 417 0.19 13.98 -16.86
N TYR A 418 0.32 13.96 -15.55
CA TYR A 418 -0.73 14.34 -14.60
C TYR A 418 -0.21 15.43 -13.67
N MET A 419 -1.05 16.39 -13.35
CA MET A 419 -0.80 17.33 -12.29
C MET A 419 -0.75 16.56 -10.97
N ILE A 420 0.12 17.00 -10.07
CA ILE A 420 0.17 16.50 -8.71
C ILE A 420 -0.28 17.64 -7.82
N ASN A 421 -1.11 17.31 -6.84
CA ASN A 421 -1.36 18.17 -5.70
C ASN A 421 -0.84 17.41 -4.49
N GLY A 422 0.14 17.98 -3.81
CA GLY A 422 0.67 17.42 -2.58
C GLY A 422 -0.17 17.92 -1.41
N ALA A 423 -0.78 16.99 -0.68
CA ALA A 423 -1.53 17.31 0.52
C ALA A 423 -0.90 16.63 1.73
N THR A 424 -0.76 17.39 2.81
CA THR A 424 -0.53 16.84 4.14
C THR A 424 -1.90 16.64 4.80
N GLN A 425 -2.30 15.39 4.98
CA GLN A 425 -3.47 15.09 5.79
C GLN A 425 -3.02 14.89 7.22
N GLN A 426 -3.32 15.87 8.07
CA GLN A 426 -2.86 15.87 9.45
C GLN A 426 -3.91 16.35 10.43
N GLY A 427 -3.79 15.89 11.67
CA GLY A 427 -4.64 16.27 12.79
C GLY A 427 -3.91 16.11 14.12
N ALA A 428 -4.51 16.58 15.21
CA ALA A 428 -4.03 16.30 16.55
C ALA A 428 -4.50 14.91 17.03
N VAL A 429 -3.93 14.41 18.13
CA VAL A 429 -4.52 13.28 18.89
C VAL A 429 -6.00 13.55 19.15
N GLY A 430 -6.85 12.55 18.95
CA GLY A 430 -8.31 12.64 19.03
C GLY A 430 -9.01 13.04 17.73
N SER A 431 -8.27 13.49 16.69
CA SER A 431 -8.84 13.77 15.37
C SER A 431 -9.34 12.50 14.68
N VAL A 432 -10.32 12.64 13.78
CA VAL A 432 -10.90 11.53 13.02
C VAL A 432 -10.53 11.67 11.54
N TYR A 433 -9.92 10.64 10.99
CA TYR A 433 -9.61 10.49 9.57
C TYR A 433 -10.64 9.55 8.92
N THR A 434 -11.11 9.87 7.71
CA THR A 434 -12.00 8.97 6.96
C THR A 434 -11.19 8.17 5.95
N TYR A 435 -11.17 6.84 6.11
CA TYR A 435 -10.44 5.90 5.27
C TYR A 435 -11.40 5.11 4.37
N ASP A 436 -11.10 5.04 3.07
CA ASP A 436 -11.85 4.27 2.06
C ASP A 436 -13.37 4.54 2.05
N THR A 437 -13.78 5.74 2.46
CA THR A 437 -15.20 6.18 2.66
C THR A 437 -16.05 5.31 3.60
N SER A 438 -15.53 4.18 4.07
CA SER A 438 -16.23 3.15 4.83
C SER A 438 -15.81 3.13 6.29
N TYR A 439 -14.63 3.68 6.60
CA TYR A 439 -14.08 3.69 7.95
C TYR A 439 -13.76 5.10 8.43
N GLN A 440 -13.90 5.30 9.74
CA GLN A 440 -13.33 6.42 10.46
C GLN A 440 -12.25 5.91 11.41
N VAL A 441 -11.04 6.41 11.29
CA VAL A 441 -9.89 6.06 12.13
C VAL A 441 -9.61 7.23 13.07
N LYS A 442 -9.58 6.96 14.36
CA LYS A 442 -9.26 7.92 15.41
C LYS A 442 -8.02 7.45 16.16
N LEU A 443 -7.03 8.34 16.31
CA LEU A 443 -5.99 8.14 17.32
C LEU A 443 -6.54 8.55 18.68
N SER A 444 -6.87 7.57 19.52
CA SER A 444 -7.48 7.79 20.83
C SER A 444 -6.49 8.36 21.84
N THR A 445 -5.34 7.71 21.98
CA THR A 445 -4.27 8.12 22.89
C THR A 445 -2.91 7.81 22.29
N LEU A 446 -1.92 8.53 22.82
CA LEU A 446 -0.51 8.32 22.56
C LEU A 446 0.18 8.16 23.91
N GLU A 447 0.76 7.02 24.20
CA GLU A 447 1.21 6.63 25.53
C GLU A 447 2.70 6.25 25.52
N ARG A 448 3.31 6.31 26.69
CA ARG A 448 4.67 5.82 26.94
C ARG A 448 4.62 4.84 28.11
N ALA A 449 5.01 3.60 27.87
CA ALA A 449 5.03 2.55 28.90
C ALA A 449 6.46 2.01 29.10
N PRO A 450 6.89 1.78 30.35
CA PRO A 450 8.22 1.22 30.63
C PRO A 450 8.32 -0.27 30.26
N GLN A 451 9.47 -0.69 29.73
CA GLN A 451 9.76 -2.10 29.43
C GLN A 451 11.27 -2.41 29.60
N ALA A 452 11.62 -2.98 30.76
CA ALA A 452 13.01 -3.30 31.10
C ALA A 452 13.96 -2.10 30.91
N ASP A 453 14.91 -2.20 29.98
CA ASP A 453 15.91 -1.16 29.70
C ASP A 453 15.43 -0.09 28.71
N ASN A 454 14.23 -0.25 28.13
CA ASN A 454 13.67 0.67 27.14
C ASN A 454 12.22 1.06 27.49
N ASP A 455 11.66 2.01 26.74
CA ASP A 455 10.25 2.36 26.84
C ASP A 455 9.55 2.05 25.51
N GLN A 456 8.25 1.79 25.58
CA GLN A 456 7.38 1.62 24.44
C GLN A 456 6.58 2.89 24.20
N LEU A 457 6.67 3.42 22.99
CA LEU A 457 5.77 4.45 22.50
C LEU A 457 4.57 3.78 21.84
N ILE A 458 3.36 4.08 22.32
CA ILE A 458 2.13 3.34 21.98
C ILE A 458 1.10 4.31 21.40
N ALA A 459 0.57 3.98 20.22
CA ALA A 459 -0.55 4.67 19.59
C ALA A 459 -1.79 3.80 19.69
N GLN A 460 -2.85 4.29 20.32
CA GLN A 460 -4.11 3.56 20.41
C GLN A 460 -5.10 4.04 19.37
N LEU A 461 -5.58 3.12 18.53
CA LEU A 461 -6.47 3.46 17.42
C LEU A 461 -7.84 2.83 17.57
N GLU A 462 -8.86 3.61 17.23
CA GLU A 462 -10.25 3.15 17.08
C GLU A 462 -10.67 3.30 15.62
N VAL A 463 -11.15 2.21 15.03
CA VAL A 463 -11.72 2.16 13.68
C VAL A 463 -13.23 1.97 13.80
N THR A 464 -14.00 2.92 13.31
CA THR A 464 -15.47 2.84 13.24
C THR A 464 -15.91 2.54 11.81
N ASN A 465 -16.72 1.50 11.60
CA ASN A 465 -17.35 1.25 10.30
C ASN A 465 -18.55 2.18 10.12
N ILE A 466 -18.43 3.18 9.23
CA ILE A 466 -19.50 4.15 8.98
C ILE A 466 -20.49 3.71 7.90
N SER A 467 -20.24 2.59 7.22
CA SER A 467 -21.13 2.04 6.19
C SER A 467 -22.38 1.37 6.78
N SER A 468 -23.37 1.09 5.93
CA SER A 468 -24.62 0.43 6.31
C SER A 468 -24.53 -1.10 6.43
N THR A 469 -23.37 -1.69 6.14
CA THR A 469 -23.14 -3.14 6.14
C THR A 469 -21.92 -3.49 6.96
N SER A 470 -21.79 -4.72 7.42
CA SER A 470 -20.54 -5.21 8.02
C SER A 470 -19.39 -5.16 7.01
N LYS A 471 -18.19 -4.88 7.51
CA LYS A 471 -16.95 -4.77 6.71
C LYS A 471 -15.82 -5.52 7.39
N ALA A 472 -14.83 -6.00 6.63
CA ALA A 472 -13.65 -6.63 7.21
C ALA A 472 -12.86 -5.64 8.09
N THR A 473 -12.07 -6.13 9.03
CA THR A 473 -11.12 -5.27 9.74
C THR A 473 -10.04 -4.78 8.74
N PRO A 474 -9.78 -3.46 8.66
CA PRO A 474 -8.75 -2.96 7.76
C PRO A 474 -7.36 -3.29 8.30
N ASN A 475 -6.45 -3.74 7.44
CA ASN A 475 -5.05 -3.95 7.80
C ASN A 475 -4.35 -2.59 7.86
N LEU A 476 -4.26 -2.01 9.06
CA LEU A 476 -3.66 -0.70 9.32
C LEU A 476 -2.47 -0.86 10.27
N SER A 477 -1.47 -0.01 10.10
CA SER A 477 -0.29 0.09 10.97
C SER A 477 0.16 1.54 11.06
N GLY A 478 1.38 1.80 11.50
CA GLY A 478 1.98 3.12 11.48
C GLY A 478 3.39 3.13 12.02
N TYR A 479 3.97 4.31 12.13
CA TYR A 479 5.27 4.52 12.77
C TYR A 479 5.31 5.87 13.47
N PHE A 480 6.32 6.06 14.31
CA PHE A 480 6.49 7.29 15.08
C PHE A 480 7.59 8.17 14.50
N LEU A 481 7.38 9.48 14.55
CA LEU A 481 8.45 10.48 14.50
C LEU A 481 8.55 11.09 15.89
N VAL A 482 9.76 11.17 16.43
CA VAL A 482 10.06 11.87 17.69
C VAL A 482 10.93 13.06 17.35
N ASN A 483 10.46 14.25 17.69
CA ASN A 483 11.11 15.53 17.38
C ASN A 483 11.44 15.67 15.88
N GLY A 484 10.58 15.15 15.01
CA GLY A 484 10.73 15.17 13.55
C GLY A 484 11.57 14.03 12.96
N VAL A 485 12.19 13.18 13.80
CA VAL A 485 13.05 12.07 13.38
C VAL A 485 12.30 10.75 13.48
N LYS A 486 12.37 9.91 12.45
CA LYS A 486 11.69 8.60 12.43
C LYS A 486 12.32 7.65 13.44
N VAL A 487 11.47 7.02 14.26
CA VAL A 487 11.89 5.93 15.15
C VAL A 487 12.29 4.73 14.29
N THR A 488 13.51 4.25 14.49
CA THR A 488 14.12 3.18 13.68
C THR A 488 13.69 1.78 14.10
N ALA A 489 13.27 1.61 15.35
CA ALA A 489 12.69 0.35 15.83
C ALA A 489 11.40 0.04 15.06
N GLU A 490 11.24 -1.23 14.66
CA GLU A 490 10.05 -1.65 13.93
C GLU A 490 8.79 -1.44 14.77
N ALA A 491 7.76 -0.85 14.15
CA ALA A 491 6.48 -0.65 14.79
C ALA A 491 5.58 -1.88 14.59
N LYS A 492 5.03 -2.41 15.69
CA LYS A 492 4.15 -3.60 15.68
C LYS A 492 2.70 -3.18 15.90
N ALA A 493 1.81 -3.63 15.02
CA ALA A 493 0.37 -3.44 15.17
C ALA A 493 -0.27 -4.68 15.80
N VAL A 494 -1.00 -4.51 16.90
CA VAL A 494 -1.64 -5.60 17.64
C VAL A 494 -3.13 -5.33 17.80
N PRO A 495 -4.02 -6.24 17.33
CA PRO A 495 -5.45 -6.14 17.56
C PRO A 495 -5.77 -6.21 19.05
N LEU A 496 -6.71 -5.39 19.50
CA LEU A 496 -7.20 -5.42 20.88
C LEU A 496 -8.56 -6.13 21.01
N ASP A 497 -9.38 -6.10 19.96
CA ASP A 497 -10.68 -6.80 19.91
C ASP A 497 -10.54 -8.11 19.10
N ASP A 498 -11.13 -9.22 19.57
CA ASP A 498 -11.13 -10.51 18.87
C ASP A 498 -12.24 -10.58 17.83
N THR A 499 -12.04 -9.95 16.67
CA THR A 499 -12.98 -9.99 15.54
C THR A 499 -12.29 -9.88 14.19
N ILE A 500 -12.89 -10.54 13.19
CA ILE A 500 -12.47 -10.46 11.77
C ILE A 500 -13.30 -9.46 10.96
N ASN A 501 -14.42 -8.97 11.52
CA ASN A 501 -15.28 -7.98 10.86
C ASN A 501 -15.83 -6.94 11.85
N ILE A 502 -16.16 -5.77 11.31
CA ILE A 502 -16.75 -4.65 12.01
C ILE A 502 -18.20 -4.52 11.53
N ALA A 503 -19.17 -4.75 12.42
CA ALA A 503 -20.58 -4.55 12.13
C ALA A 503 -20.87 -3.10 11.68
N SER A 504 -22.04 -2.84 11.08
CA SER A 504 -22.43 -1.46 10.76
C SER A 504 -22.44 -0.60 12.03
N LYS A 505 -21.77 0.55 11.99
CA LYS A 505 -21.52 1.44 13.15
C LYS A 505 -20.73 0.81 14.30
N GLY A 506 -20.25 -0.43 14.12
CA GLY A 506 -19.36 -1.11 15.05
C GLY A 506 -17.98 -0.47 15.08
N LYS A 507 -17.22 -0.84 16.11
CA LYS A 507 -15.87 -0.37 16.39
C LYS A 507 -14.90 -1.54 16.43
N TYR A 508 -13.65 -1.25 16.10
CA TYR A 508 -12.51 -2.16 16.21
C TYR A 508 -11.31 -1.37 16.72
N ARG A 509 -10.65 -1.89 17.74
CA ARG A 509 -9.50 -1.25 18.38
C ARG A 509 -8.24 -2.07 18.15
N PHE A 510 -7.15 -1.36 17.94
CA PHE A 510 -5.81 -1.93 17.86
C PHE A 510 -4.81 -0.91 18.39
N VAL A 511 -3.62 -1.38 18.74
CA VAL A 511 -2.50 -0.51 19.09
C VAL A 511 -1.37 -0.68 18.09
N VAL A 512 -0.57 0.37 17.94
CA VAL A 512 0.73 0.29 17.30
C VAL A 512 1.76 0.73 18.31
N TYR A 513 2.81 -0.06 18.52
CA TYR A 513 3.87 0.30 19.46
C TYR A 513 5.27 0.14 18.84
N SER A 514 6.22 0.90 19.35
CA SER A 514 7.62 0.88 18.92
C SER A 514 8.54 1.23 20.10
N GLU A 515 9.68 0.57 20.15
CA GLU A 515 10.67 0.70 21.23
C GLU A 515 11.50 1.99 21.07
N ILE A 516 11.71 2.70 22.17
CA ILE A 516 12.56 3.88 22.27
C ILE A 516 13.46 3.78 23.51
N PRO A 517 14.69 4.34 23.48
CA PRO A 517 15.49 4.46 24.69
C PRO A 517 14.75 5.23 25.79
N TYR A 518 14.79 4.76 27.04
CA TYR A 518 14.12 5.42 28.16
C TYR A 518 14.62 6.86 28.44
N THR A 519 15.78 7.24 27.91
CA THR A 519 16.34 8.60 28.02
C THR A 519 15.80 9.56 26.95
N THR A 520 14.98 9.08 26.01
CA THR A 520 14.45 9.88 24.90
C THR A 520 13.53 10.98 25.40
N ALA A 521 13.82 12.23 25.03
CA ALA A 521 12.96 13.38 25.26
C ALA A 521 11.86 13.45 24.20
N LEU A 522 10.61 13.65 24.64
CA LEU A 522 9.41 13.62 23.80
C LEU A 522 8.77 15.02 23.73
N ASP A 523 9.44 15.97 23.08
CA ASP A 523 8.93 17.34 22.93
C ASP A 523 7.84 17.41 21.85
N ASN A 524 8.00 16.63 20.79
CA ASN A 524 7.01 16.43 19.76
C ASN A 524 6.96 14.96 19.35
N VAL A 525 5.77 14.39 19.32
CA VAL A 525 5.55 13.03 18.86
C VAL A 525 4.49 13.03 17.79
N THR A 526 4.83 12.45 16.66
CA THR A 526 3.94 12.29 15.53
C THR A 526 3.74 10.80 15.26
N PHE A 527 2.48 10.37 15.18
CA PHE A 527 2.13 9.03 14.72
C PHE A 527 1.66 9.12 13.26
N VAL A 528 2.38 8.44 12.35
CA VAL A 528 2.03 8.35 10.93
C VAL A 528 1.26 7.06 10.70
N LEU A 529 -0.03 7.17 10.40
CA LEU A 529 -0.91 6.05 10.07
C LEU A 529 -0.62 5.56 8.64
N THR A 530 -0.44 4.25 8.50
CA THR A 530 -0.14 3.61 7.22
C THR A 530 -1.05 2.42 6.93
N ALA A 531 -1.20 2.10 5.64
CA ALA A 531 -1.70 0.81 5.16
C ALA A 531 -0.53 0.01 4.57
N PRO A 532 -0.24 -1.20 5.06
CA PRO A 532 0.81 -2.05 4.50
C PRO A 532 0.59 -2.33 3.00
N VAL A 533 1.70 -2.35 2.25
CA VAL A 533 1.74 -2.76 0.84
C VAL A 533 2.78 -3.87 0.71
N GLU A 534 2.38 -5.02 0.18
CA GLU A 534 3.24 -6.20 0.11
C GLU A 534 4.55 -5.91 -0.66
N GLY A 535 5.68 -6.21 -0.02
CA GLY A 535 7.03 -6.08 -0.59
C GLY A 535 7.51 -4.65 -0.84
N LYS A 536 6.83 -3.61 -0.32
CA LYS A 536 7.17 -2.18 -0.54
C LYS A 536 6.92 -1.32 0.69
N THR A 537 7.29 -0.04 0.58
CA THR A 537 6.95 0.99 1.57
C THR A 537 5.44 1.08 1.74
N ALA A 538 4.99 1.10 3.00
CA ALA A 538 3.58 1.24 3.33
C ALA A 538 3.00 2.56 2.81
N LYS A 539 1.73 2.56 2.43
CA LYS A 539 1.01 3.76 2.00
C LYS A 539 0.70 4.63 3.20
N THR A 540 1.18 5.87 3.22
CA THR A 540 0.79 6.84 4.25
C THR A 540 -0.65 7.29 4.03
N LEU A 541 -1.43 7.31 5.11
CA LEU A 541 -2.85 7.67 5.08
C LEU A 541 -3.13 9.00 5.78
N TYR A 542 -2.54 9.19 6.97
CA TYR A 542 -2.81 10.33 7.83
C TYR A 542 -1.71 10.52 8.87
N THR A 543 -1.48 11.76 9.28
CA THR A 543 -0.47 12.10 10.29
C THR A 543 -1.13 12.70 11.53
N PHE A 544 -0.89 12.10 12.69
CA PHE A 544 -1.37 12.62 13.97
C PHE A 544 -0.22 13.26 14.73
N ASN A 545 -0.33 14.55 15.02
CA ASN A 545 0.70 15.31 15.73
C ASN A 545 0.31 15.51 17.20
N SER A 546 1.30 15.42 18.09
CA SER A 546 1.16 15.73 19.51
C SER A 546 2.40 16.43 20.04
N SER A 547 2.22 17.44 20.90
CA SER A 547 3.33 18.07 21.65
C SER A 547 3.60 17.39 23.00
N SER A 548 2.89 16.32 23.32
CA SER A 548 3.08 15.55 24.56
C SER A 548 2.45 14.16 24.45
N ILE A 549 2.85 13.25 25.32
CA ILE A 549 2.11 11.99 25.53
C ILE A 549 0.84 12.24 26.35
N SER A 550 -0.14 11.34 26.21
CA SER A 550 -1.40 11.36 26.93
C SER A 550 -1.15 11.13 28.43
N SER A 551 -1.83 11.88 29.29
CA SER A 551 -1.73 11.66 30.73
C SER A 551 -2.46 10.39 31.14
N ILE A 552 -1.85 9.60 32.02
CA ILE A 552 -2.48 8.41 32.60
C ILE A 552 -3.65 8.85 33.51
N PRO A 553 -4.88 8.40 33.26
CA PRO A 553 -6.02 8.67 34.13
C PRO A 553 -5.76 8.18 35.56
N THR A 554 -6.17 8.96 36.56
CA THR A 554 -6.07 8.56 37.98
C THR A 554 -7.39 7.98 38.46
N TYR A 555 -7.35 6.79 39.04
CA TYR A 555 -8.51 6.10 39.63
C TYR A 555 -8.44 6.13 41.16
N ASN A 556 -9.61 6.14 41.80
CA ASN A 556 -9.72 5.90 43.24
C ASN A 556 -9.54 4.40 43.52
N GLN A 557 -9.08 4.01 44.72
CA GLN A 557 -8.81 2.60 45.05
C GLN A 557 -10.02 1.67 44.88
N ASN A 558 -11.23 2.18 45.06
CA ASN A 558 -12.48 1.43 44.91
C ASN A 558 -13.09 1.53 43.50
N GLN A 559 -12.43 2.23 42.58
CA GLN A 559 -12.89 2.36 41.20
C GLN A 559 -12.41 1.16 40.40
N GLU A 560 -13.32 0.54 39.67
CA GLU A 560 -13.02 -0.61 38.82
C GLU A 560 -12.31 -0.22 37.52
N TYR A 561 -11.33 -1.02 37.13
CA TYR A 561 -10.75 -1.02 35.79
C TYR A 561 -11.53 -1.98 34.88
N VAL A 562 -12.06 -1.47 33.78
CA VAL A 562 -12.90 -2.24 32.86
C VAL A 562 -12.17 -2.48 31.55
N ILE A 563 -12.07 -3.74 31.15
CA ILE A 563 -11.72 -4.17 29.81
C ILE A 563 -13.03 -4.44 29.08
N ASP A 564 -13.42 -3.55 28.17
CA ASP A 564 -14.71 -3.60 27.45
C ASP A 564 -14.55 -4.09 26.00
N ARG A 565 -13.71 -5.11 25.79
CA ARG A 565 -13.34 -5.61 24.46
C ARG A 565 -14.08 -6.86 24.08
N VAL A 566 -14.36 -7.02 22.80
CA VAL A 566 -15.05 -8.21 22.29
C VAL A 566 -14.18 -9.44 22.54
N GLY A 567 -14.69 -10.41 23.30
CA GLY A 567 -14.04 -11.68 23.62
C GLY A 567 -13.26 -11.72 24.94
N HIS A 568 -13.12 -10.57 25.62
CA HIS A 568 -12.35 -10.42 26.86
C HIS A 568 -12.98 -9.44 27.86
N GLN A 569 -14.32 -9.30 27.88
CA GLN A 569 -14.98 -8.38 28.81
C GLN A 569 -14.67 -8.75 30.26
N THR A 570 -13.93 -7.88 30.96
CA THR A 570 -13.43 -8.14 32.31
C THR A 570 -13.53 -6.89 33.17
N SER A 571 -13.98 -7.09 34.40
CA SER A 571 -14.08 -6.09 35.45
C SER A 571 -13.02 -6.36 36.52
N ILE A 572 -12.14 -5.41 36.82
CA ILE A 572 -10.98 -5.60 37.71
C ILE A 572 -11.01 -4.58 38.85
N THR A 573 -11.19 -5.07 40.07
CA THR A 573 -11.26 -4.24 41.27
C THR A 573 -10.06 -4.50 42.17
N LEU A 574 -9.37 -3.42 42.60
CA LEU A 574 -8.27 -3.48 43.55
C LEU A 574 -8.80 -3.80 44.96
N LEU A 575 -8.38 -4.92 45.53
CA LEU A 575 -8.80 -5.37 46.87
C LEU A 575 -7.87 -4.86 47.95
N LYS A 576 -6.57 -5.12 47.77
CA LYS A 576 -5.52 -4.69 48.72
C LYS A 576 -4.23 -4.36 47.99
N SER A 577 -3.46 -3.43 48.54
CA SER A 577 -2.15 -3.06 48.03
C SER A 577 -1.28 -2.56 49.17
N ASN A 578 -0.16 -3.24 49.42
CA ASN A 578 0.67 -3.06 50.60
C ASN A 578 2.16 -3.18 50.25
N ILE A 579 3.01 -2.62 51.12
CA ILE A 579 4.46 -2.80 51.04
C ILE A 579 4.94 -3.51 52.30
N TYR A 580 5.50 -4.71 52.11
CA TYR A 580 6.01 -5.56 53.16
C TYR A 580 7.52 -5.36 53.29
N LYS A 581 7.99 -5.09 54.51
CA LYS A 581 9.41 -4.93 54.81
C LYS A 581 9.90 -6.19 55.52
N SER A 582 10.96 -6.79 54.98
CA SER A 582 11.78 -7.79 55.68
C SER A 582 13.11 -7.16 56.12
N SER A 583 13.93 -7.90 56.85
CA SER A 583 15.28 -7.49 57.25
C SER A 583 16.22 -7.26 56.06
N THR A 584 15.96 -7.89 54.91
CA THR A 584 16.85 -7.89 53.74
C THR A 584 16.29 -7.17 52.51
N ALA A 585 14.96 -7.10 52.36
CA ALA A 585 14.29 -6.49 51.20
C ALA A 585 12.87 -5.98 51.52
N SER A 586 12.37 -5.03 50.72
CA SER A 586 10.96 -4.64 50.74
C SER A 586 10.27 -5.18 49.49
N TYR A 587 9.02 -5.60 49.61
CA TYR A 587 8.21 -6.15 48.52
C TYR A 587 6.91 -5.37 48.41
N PHE A 588 6.56 -5.01 47.17
CA PHE A 588 5.21 -4.58 46.84
C PHE A 588 4.35 -5.83 46.63
N TYR A 589 3.12 -5.79 47.14
CA TYR A 589 2.14 -6.84 46.94
C TYR A 589 0.73 -6.26 46.85
N SER A 590 -0.05 -6.75 45.89
CA SER A 590 -1.41 -6.32 45.65
C SER A 590 -2.28 -7.47 45.16
N GLU A 591 -3.57 -7.44 45.50
CA GLU A 591 -4.57 -8.37 45.00
C GLU A 591 -5.70 -7.63 44.30
N PHE A 592 -6.22 -8.26 43.27
CA PHE A 592 -7.36 -7.82 42.49
C PHE A 592 -8.37 -8.95 42.40
N VAL A 593 -9.65 -8.60 42.35
CA VAL A 593 -10.69 -9.51 41.84
C VAL A 593 -10.97 -9.16 40.39
N ALA A 594 -10.84 -10.15 39.51
CA ALA A 594 -11.28 -10.07 38.13
C ALA A 594 -12.59 -10.83 37.95
N VAL A 595 -13.57 -10.21 37.30
CA VAL A 595 -14.88 -10.80 37.01
C VAL A 595 -15.02 -10.97 35.50
N ASN A 596 -15.37 -12.17 35.05
CA ASN A 596 -15.70 -12.43 33.66
C ASN A 596 -17.09 -11.87 33.33
N ASN A 597 -17.14 -10.82 32.51
CA ASN A 597 -18.39 -10.18 32.08
C ASN A 597 -18.90 -10.70 30.72
N GLU A 598 -18.27 -11.72 30.13
CA GLU A 598 -18.74 -12.35 28.91
C GLU A 598 -19.97 -13.24 29.16
N GLU A 599 -20.83 -13.37 28.15
CA GLU A 599 -22.02 -14.26 28.22
C GLU A 599 -21.65 -15.76 28.23
N ARG A 600 -20.37 -16.09 28.03
CA ARG A 600 -19.85 -17.46 27.92
C ARG A 600 -18.53 -17.61 28.66
N ASN A 601 -18.09 -18.85 28.83
CA ASN A 601 -16.78 -19.13 29.41
C ASN A 601 -15.68 -18.48 28.56
N ALA A 602 -14.92 -17.57 29.15
CA ALA A 602 -13.91 -16.78 28.47
C ALA A 602 -12.62 -16.73 29.28
N LEU A 603 -11.51 -16.41 28.62
CA LEU A 603 -10.28 -16.07 29.32
C LEU A 603 -10.44 -14.68 29.93
N ILE A 604 -9.97 -14.54 31.18
CA ILE A 604 -9.87 -13.23 31.83
C ILE A 604 -8.89 -12.37 31.05
N GLY A 605 -9.22 -11.10 30.85
CA GLY A 605 -8.32 -10.15 30.21
C GLY A 605 -7.04 -9.98 31.01
N ASN A 606 -5.91 -10.30 30.39
CA ASN A 606 -4.60 -10.19 31.04
C ASN A 606 -4.26 -8.73 31.35
N ILE A 607 -3.76 -8.49 32.56
CA ILE A 607 -3.27 -7.18 32.99
C ILE A 607 -1.78 -7.22 33.30
N GLY A 608 -1.11 -6.10 33.03
CA GLY A 608 0.27 -5.84 33.45
C GLY A 608 0.31 -4.65 34.39
N ALA A 609 1.35 -4.57 35.22
CA ALA A 609 1.47 -3.53 36.23
C ALA A 609 2.91 -3.03 36.41
N TYR A 610 3.01 -1.79 36.87
CA TYR A 610 4.24 -1.23 37.40
C TYR A 610 3.90 -0.17 38.46
N ILE A 611 4.83 0.09 39.36
CA ILE A 611 4.68 1.18 40.34
C ILE A 611 5.61 2.33 40.00
N LYS A 612 5.18 3.55 40.34
CA LYS A 612 5.95 4.78 40.14
C LYS A 612 5.90 5.64 41.40
N ASP A 613 7.06 6.02 41.93
CA ASP A 613 7.14 6.96 43.04
C ASP A 613 7.11 8.44 42.59
N ASP A 614 7.03 9.35 43.55
CA ASP A 614 7.02 10.80 43.31
C ASP A 614 8.32 11.37 42.72
N LYS A 615 9.42 10.61 42.77
CA LYS A 615 10.71 10.93 42.12
C LYS A 615 10.79 10.40 40.69
N GLY A 616 9.78 9.65 40.24
CA GLY A 616 9.74 9.04 38.92
C GLY A 616 10.47 7.69 38.84
N THR A 617 10.88 7.11 39.96
CA THR A 617 11.42 5.75 39.99
C THR A 617 10.31 4.78 39.60
N ILE A 618 10.57 3.97 38.57
CA ILE A 618 9.64 2.95 38.09
C ILE A 618 10.15 1.58 38.51
N ILE A 619 9.25 0.72 38.98
CA ILE A 619 9.54 -0.68 39.30
C ILE A 619 8.48 -1.54 38.59
N PRO A 620 8.89 -2.47 37.70
CA PRO A 620 7.96 -3.41 37.07
C PRO A 620 7.38 -4.35 38.14
N ILE A 621 6.10 -4.69 37.99
CA ILE A 621 5.38 -5.59 38.89
C ILE A 621 4.94 -6.80 38.09
N GLU A 622 5.25 -7.99 38.62
CA GLU A 622 4.74 -9.24 38.07
C GLU A 622 3.27 -9.39 38.43
N VAL A 623 2.47 -9.88 37.49
CA VAL A 623 1.04 -10.08 37.68
C VAL A 623 0.69 -11.49 37.24
N SER A 624 0.06 -12.25 38.12
CA SER A 624 -0.44 -13.59 37.81
C SER A 624 -1.51 -13.55 36.71
N GLN A 625 -1.55 -14.60 35.88
CA GLN A 625 -2.43 -14.65 34.71
C GLN A 625 -3.26 -15.93 34.76
N MET A 626 -4.57 -15.81 34.51
CA MET A 626 -5.47 -16.96 34.44
C MET A 626 -5.39 -17.62 33.06
N LYS A 627 -4.88 -18.85 33.01
CA LYS A 627 -4.71 -19.60 31.74
C LYS A 627 -5.95 -20.39 31.32
N GLU A 628 -6.89 -20.60 32.24
CA GLU A 628 -8.11 -21.36 31.99
C GLU A 628 -9.31 -20.42 31.79
N LYS A 629 -10.35 -20.94 31.12
CA LYS A 629 -11.58 -20.18 30.90
C LYS A 629 -12.43 -20.16 32.16
N VAL A 630 -12.91 -18.97 32.50
CA VAL A 630 -13.75 -18.70 33.67
C VAL A 630 -15.21 -18.63 33.23
N LEU A 631 -16.14 -19.14 34.03
CA LEU A 631 -17.58 -19.05 33.78
C LEU A 631 -18.05 -17.58 33.74
N PRO A 632 -19.19 -17.25 33.09
CA PRO A 632 -19.83 -15.95 33.25
C PRO A 632 -20.04 -15.59 34.72
N ASP A 633 -19.80 -14.33 35.08
CA ASP A 633 -19.81 -13.80 36.46
C ASP A 633 -18.78 -14.44 37.42
N GLY A 634 -17.94 -15.35 36.92
CA GLY A 634 -16.93 -16.02 37.71
C GLY A 634 -15.83 -15.06 38.17
N LYS A 635 -15.40 -15.22 39.42
CA LYS A 635 -14.42 -14.37 40.11
C LYS A 635 -13.07 -15.06 40.20
N VAL A 636 -12.03 -14.34 39.77
CA VAL A 636 -10.65 -14.78 39.88
C VAL A 636 -9.86 -13.84 40.78
N LEU A 637 -9.17 -14.41 41.76
CA LEU A 637 -8.16 -13.68 42.53
C LEU A 637 -6.87 -13.58 41.72
N ILE A 638 -6.46 -12.34 41.43
CA ILE A 638 -5.21 -12.02 40.75
C ILE A 638 -4.26 -11.37 41.74
N SER A 639 -3.06 -11.94 41.86
CA SER A 639 -1.97 -11.43 42.69
C SER A 639 -0.94 -10.69 41.83
N ALA A 640 -0.39 -9.61 42.37
CA ALA A 640 0.67 -8.81 41.74
C ALA A 640 1.77 -8.49 42.76
N TRP A 641 3.04 -8.72 42.41
CA TRP A 641 4.17 -8.59 43.32
C TRP A 641 5.44 -8.05 42.67
N GLY A 642 6.34 -7.49 43.47
CA GLY A 642 7.64 -7.03 42.98
C GLY A 642 8.59 -6.59 44.08
N LYS A 643 9.88 -6.82 43.89
CA LYS A 643 10.93 -6.42 44.83
C LYS A 643 11.26 -4.93 44.69
N LEU A 644 11.26 -4.22 45.81
CA LEU A 644 11.57 -2.79 45.85
C LEU A 644 13.06 -2.54 46.10
N ASN A 645 13.60 -1.54 45.41
CA ASN A 645 14.91 -1.00 45.76
C ASN A 645 14.82 -0.13 47.02
N LYS A 646 15.94 0.02 47.76
CA LYS A 646 16.00 0.83 48.99
C LYS A 646 15.71 2.32 48.75
N THR A 647 15.78 2.78 47.50
CA THR A 647 15.63 4.18 47.11
C THR A 647 14.18 4.57 46.78
N PHE A 648 13.28 3.60 46.59
CA PHE A 648 11.89 3.82 46.22
C PHE A 648 11.12 4.54 47.34
N ASN A 649 10.43 5.63 47.02
CA ASN A 649 9.67 6.39 48.01
C ASN A 649 8.29 5.75 48.26
N VAL A 650 8.18 5.02 49.37
CA VAL A 650 6.95 4.35 49.80
C VAL A 650 5.89 5.28 50.41
N SER A 651 6.19 6.56 50.62
CA SER A 651 5.26 7.50 51.26
C SER A 651 4.12 7.92 50.33
N ASN A 652 4.43 8.04 49.04
CA ASN A 652 3.49 8.43 47.99
C ASN A 652 3.94 7.81 46.66
N TYR A 653 3.15 6.87 46.15
CA TYR A 653 3.44 6.19 44.90
C TYR A 653 2.13 5.83 44.19
N GLN A 654 2.25 5.45 42.92
CA GLN A 654 1.12 5.03 42.11
C GLN A 654 1.32 3.59 41.67
N LEU A 655 0.27 2.78 41.78
CA LEU A 655 0.16 1.50 41.08
C LEU A 655 -0.50 1.78 39.74
N ILE A 656 0.24 1.58 38.66
CA ILE A 656 -0.27 1.69 37.30
C ILE A 656 -0.57 0.29 36.79
N ILE A 657 -1.82 0.06 36.40
CA ILE A 657 -2.24 -1.17 35.74
C ILE A 657 -2.81 -0.84 34.36
N GLY A 658 -2.72 -1.80 33.46
CA GLY A 658 -3.38 -1.74 32.15
C GLY A 658 -3.40 -3.12 31.53
N GLN A 659 -3.91 -3.21 30.30
CA GLN A 659 -4.00 -4.48 29.61
C GLN A 659 -2.60 -4.91 29.17
N ALA A 660 -2.29 -6.19 29.37
CA ALA A 660 -1.03 -6.79 28.99
C ALA A 660 -1.08 -7.21 27.52
N ILE A 661 -0.10 -6.75 26.74
CA ILE A 661 0.22 -7.29 25.42
C ILE A 661 1.55 -8.03 25.54
N THR A 662 1.54 -9.33 25.24
CA THR A 662 2.76 -10.14 25.23
C THR A 662 3.48 -9.93 23.90
N ASP A 663 4.70 -9.39 23.96
CA ASP A 663 5.59 -9.35 22.80
C ASP A 663 6.56 -10.54 22.88
N SER A 664 6.39 -11.49 21.96
CA SER A 664 7.37 -12.54 21.72
C SER A 664 8.46 -12.00 20.79
N SER A 665 9.32 -11.10 21.28
CA SER A 665 10.48 -10.66 20.52
C SER A 665 11.65 -11.64 20.74
N THR A 666 12.20 -12.15 19.64
CA THR A 666 13.50 -12.85 19.69
C THR A 666 14.58 -11.81 19.94
N SER A 667 15.24 -11.87 21.10
CA SER A 667 16.43 -11.04 21.36
C SER A 667 17.49 -11.29 20.28
N THR A 668 18.13 -10.23 19.81
CA THR A 668 19.25 -10.28 18.85
C THR A 668 20.53 -10.94 19.41
N SER A 669 20.47 -11.56 20.59
CA SER A 669 21.63 -12.14 21.29
C SER A 669 21.59 -13.66 21.46
N GLY A 670 20.65 -14.38 20.82
CA GLY A 670 20.69 -15.86 20.77
C GLY A 670 20.48 -16.57 22.11
N THR A 671 20.05 -15.85 23.15
CA THR A 671 19.56 -16.41 24.41
C THR A 671 18.03 -16.43 24.40
N THR A 672 17.47 -17.40 25.12
CA THR A 672 16.06 -17.77 25.25
C THR A 672 15.11 -16.56 25.16
N ALA A 673 14.05 -16.67 24.36
CA ALA A 673 13.05 -15.61 24.22
C ALA A 673 12.47 -15.23 25.60
N THR A 674 12.76 -14.02 26.07
CA THR A 674 12.15 -13.47 27.27
C THR A 674 10.85 -12.79 26.84
N GLU A 675 9.71 -13.41 27.13
CA GLU A 675 8.41 -12.77 26.94
C GLU A 675 8.39 -11.46 27.73
N SER A 676 8.09 -10.35 27.04
CA SER A 676 7.96 -9.04 27.68
C SER A 676 6.52 -8.58 27.62
N THR A 677 6.01 -8.04 28.72
CA THR A 677 4.65 -7.52 28.81
C THR A 677 4.63 -6.02 28.59
N ILE A 678 3.85 -5.56 27.64
CA ILE A 678 3.61 -4.14 27.35
C ILE A 678 2.26 -3.75 27.95
N VAL A 679 2.25 -2.71 28.78
CA VAL A 679 1.03 -2.21 29.42
C VAL A 679 0.37 -1.15 28.53
N VAL A 680 -0.86 -1.40 28.09
CA VAL A 680 -1.67 -0.45 27.30
C VAL A 680 -2.97 -0.07 28.03
N ASN A 681 -3.56 1.07 27.69
CA ASN A 681 -4.72 1.61 28.41
C ASN A 681 -4.48 1.72 29.92
N PRO A 682 -3.37 2.35 30.36
CA PRO A 682 -3.01 2.39 31.76
C PRO A 682 -3.96 3.28 32.56
N VAL A 683 -4.21 2.90 33.81
CA VAL A 683 -4.81 3.74 34.86
C VAL A 683 -3.91 3.73 36.09
N ALA A 684 -3.87 4.83 36.82
CA ALA A 684 -3.03 4.99 38.01
C ALA A 684 -3.88 5.04 39.28
N TYR A 685 -3.71 4.08 40.17
CA TYR A 685 -4.23 4.12 41.54
C TYR A 685 -3.22 4.83 42.44
N LYS A 686 -3.65 5.88 43.12
CA LYS A 686 -2.81 6.57 44.11
C LYS A 686 -2.76 5.77 45.42
N LEU A 687 -1.56 5.47 45.87
CA LEU A 687 -1.27 4.69 47.06
C LEU A 687 -0.35 5.49 48.00
N SER A 688 -0.47 5.25 49.30
CA SER A 688 0.35 5.93 50.30
C SER A 688 0.70 5.01 51.47
N GLY A 689 1.91 5.21 51.98
CA GLY A 689 2.43 4.54 53.16
C GLY A 689 2.85 3.09 52.95
N THR A 690 3.53 2.56 53.97
CA THR A 690 3.60 1.12 54.23
C THR A 690 2.32 0.73 54.94
N GLN A 691 1.19 0.76 54.24
CA GLN A 691 0.03 0.02 54.71
C GLN A 691 0.50 -1.44 54.69
N ALA A 692 0.77 -2.02 55.85
CA ALA A 692 0.66 -3.45 55.99
C ALA A 692 -0.82 -3.67 56.28
N SER A 693 -1.48 -4.63 55.63
CA SER A 693 -2.69 -5.21 56.23
C SER A 693 -2.37 -5.46 57.70
N ALA A 694 -3.29 -5.11 58.60
CA ALA A 694 -3.07 -5.30 60.03
C ALA A 694 -2.62 -6.74 60.28
N THR A 695 -1.32 -6.93 60.55
CA THR A 695 -0.79 -8.26 60.86
C THR A 695 -1.59 -8.79 62.02
N LEU A 696 -2.24 -9.94 61.83
CA LEU A 696 -3.07 -10.52 62.85
C LEU A 696 -2.19 -10.90 64.04
N THR A 697 -2.54 -10.42 65.23
CA THR A 697 -1.86 -10.81 66.48
C THR A 697 -2.39 -12.13 67.04
N THR A 698 -3.30 -12.77 66.30
CA THR A 698 -3.90 -14.07 66.61
C THR A 698 -3.67 -15.03 65.46
N LEU A 699 -3.42 -16.30 65.76
CA LEU A 699 -3.29 -17.32 64.73
C LEU A 699 -4.64 -17.94 64.30
N LYS A 700 -5.71 -17.14 64.27
CA LYS A 700 -7.07 -17.59 63.91
C LYS A 700 -7.60 -16.79 62.73
N ASN A 701 -8.36 -17.46 61.86
CA ASN A 701 -9.04 -16.88 60.70
C ASN A 701 -8.11 -16.06 59.80
N ILE A 702 -6.93 -16.60 59.50
CA ILE A 702 -5.92 -15.96 58.66
C ILE A 702 -6.27 -16.20 57.19
N PRO A 703 -6.62 -15.14 56.42
CA PRO A 703 -6.92 -15.30 55.00
C PRO A 703 -5.63 -15.51 54.19
N ILE A 704 -5.60 -16.54 53.33
CA ILE A 704 -4.51 -16.82 52.39
C ILE A 704 -5.09 -17.39 51.09
N ALA A 705 -4.91 -16.68 49.96
CA ALA A 705 -5.52 -17.02 48.68
C ALA A 705 -7.04 -17.29 48.81
N ASN A 706 -7.51 -18.47 48.38
CA ASN A 706 -8.88 -18.95 48.57
C ASN A 706 -9.06 -19.75 49.87
N TYR A 707 -8.18 -19.64 50.86
CA TYR A 707 -8.31 -20.38 52.12
C TYR A 707 -8.36 -19.47 53.34
N THR A 708 -8.94 -20.01 54.41
CA THR A 708 -8.82 -19.49 55.77
C THR A 708 -8.02 -20.50 56.61
N PHE A 709 -6.88 -20.05 57.14
CA PHE A 709 -6.00 -20.83 58.01
C PHE A 709 -6.21 -20.44 59.48
N SER A 710 -6.35 -21.43 60.35
CA SER A 710 -6.33 -21.24 61.81
C SER A 710 -5.39 -22.26 62.45
N MET A 711 -4.64 -21.83 63.46
CA MET A 711 -3.68 -22.63 64.19
C MET A 711 -3.97 -22.54 65.69
N SER A 712 -3.89 -23.69 66.37
CA SER A 712 -4.21 -23.86 67.78
C SER A 712 -3.36 -24.99 68.38
N SER A 713 -3.42 -25.20 69.70
CA SER A 713 -2.65 -26.25 70.37
C SER A 713 -1.14 -26.14 70.11
N VAL A 714 -0.63 -24.91 69.97
CA VAL A 714 0.74 -24.67 69.51
C VAL A 714 1.71 -25.01 70.62
N TYR A 715 2.70 -25.85 70.32
CA TYR A 715 3.69 -26.33 71.26
C TYR A 715 5.03 -26.57 70.56
N ASN A 716 6.15 -26.25 71.20
CA ASN A 716 7.47 -26.51 70.63
C ASN A 716 8.32 -27.49 71.47
N THR A 717 9.18 -28.25 70.79
CA THR A 717 10.17 -29.15 71.42
C THR A 717 11.50 -29.13 70.67
N LEU A 718 12.57 -29.57 71.32
CA LEU A 718 13.83 -29.82 70.62
C LEU A 718 13.70 -31.06 69.72
N SER A 719 14.18 -30.94 68.49
CA SER A 719 14.27 -32.06 67.54
C SER A 719 15.49 -32.92 67.90
N VAL A 720 15.28 -34.08 68.51
CA VAL A 720 16.35 -34.99 68.94
C VAL A 720 16.40 -36.25 68.08
N SER A 721 17.61 -36.69 67.71
CA SER A 721 17.87 -38.01 67.11
C SER A 721 19.01 -38.70 67.86
N GLY A 722 18.68 -39.76 68.61
CA GLY A 722 19.60 -40.34 69.58
C GLY A 722 19.92 -39.33 70.69
N SER A 723 21.22 -39.06 70.90
CA SER A 723 21.68 -38.05 71.87
C SER A 723 21.96 -36.67 71.24
N ALA A 724 21.78 -36.51 69.93
CA ALA A 724 22.05 -35.26 69.23
C ALA A 724 20.78 -34.39 69.13
N VAL A 725 20.91 -33.10 69.45
CA VAL A 725 19.89 -32.08 69.18
C VAL A 725 20.15 -31.53 67.78
N ASN A 726 19.17 -31.67 66.89
CA ASN A 726 19.28 -31.36 65.48
C ASN A 726 18.32 -30.24 65.04
N GLY A 727 17.76 -29.48 65.98
CA GLY A 727 16.92 -28.32 65.71
C GLY A 727 15.70 -28.23 66.63
N VAL A 728 14.62 -27.61 66.15
CA VAL A 728 13.36 -27.40 66.88
C VAL A 728 12.16 -27.93 66.09
N LYS A 729 11.17 -28.47 66.79
CA LYS A 729 9.88 -28.89 66.26
C LYS A 729 8.78 -27.98 66.79
N LEU A 730 7.84 -27.65 65.92
CA LEU A 730 6.62 -26.93 66.25
C LEU A 730 5.43 -27.84 65.91
N ASP A 731 4.74 -28.30 66.94
CA ASP A 731 3.55 -29.15 66.87
C ASP A 731 2.30 -28.30 67.08
N PHE A 732 1.27 -28.49 66.25
CA PHE A 732 0.02 -27.74 66.35
C PHE A 732 -1.15 -28.46 65.67
N ASP A 733 -2.35 -28.05 66.07
CA ASP A 733 -3.60 -28.41 65.38
C ASP A 733 -4.03 -27.23 64.49
N TYR A 734 -4.51 -27.49 63.28
CA TYR A 734 -4.92 -26.47 62.33
C TYR A 734 -6.22 -26.78 61.59
N ASP A 735 -6.85 -25.71 61.13
CA ASP A 735 -7.92 -25.70 60.14
C ASP A 735 -7.39 -24.99 58.88
N LEU A 736 -7.55 -25.63 57.71
CA LEU A 736 -7.32 -25.03 56.39
C LEU A 736 -8.60 -25.25 55.58
N VAL A 737 -9.43 -24.21 55.51
CA VAL A 737 -10.79 -24.30 54.95
C VAL A 737 -10.87 -23.44 53.69
N ASP A 738 -11.39 -24.00 52.61
CA ASP A 738 -11.65 -23.29 51.36
C ASP A 738 -12.68 -22.16 51.58
N SER A 739 -12.49 -21.06 50.88
CA SER A 739 -13.29 -19.85 50.92
C SER A 739 -14.02 -19.70 49.60
N ASP A 740 -15.35 -19.66 49.66
CA ASP A 740 -16.23 -19.46 48.48
C ASP A 740 -16.19 -18.01 47.92
N GLU A 741 -15.15 -17.22 48.26
CA GLU A 741 -15.02 -15.83 47.84
C GLU A 741 -14.64 -15.69 46.36
N TYR A 742 -13.88 -16.67 45.84
CA TYR A 742 -13.36 -16.70 44.46
C TYR A 742 -13.57 -18.09 43.85
N ASP A 743 -13.94 -18.14 42.57
CA ASP A 743 -14.08 -19.41 41.83
C ASP A 743 -12.72 -19.99 41.42
N SER A 744 -11.67 -19.14 41.34
CA SER A 744 -10.31 -19.54 40.97
C SER A 744 -9.27 -18.54 41.47
N VAL A 745 -8.02 -18.99 41.60
CA VAL A 745 -6.86 -18.15 41.97
C VAL A 745 -5.79 -18.27 40.88
N ALA A 746 -5.31 -17.13 40.36
CA ALA A 746 -4.38 -17.10 39.24
C ALA A 746 -2.91 -17.34 39.63
N ALA A 747 -2.56 -17.17 40.90
CA ALA A 747 -1.23 -17.40 41.45
C ALA A 747 -1.20 -18.65 42.33
N GLU A 748 -0.03 -19.28 42.45
CA GLU A 748 0.22 -20.30 43.47
C GLU A 748 0.70 -19.61 44.75
N HIS A 749 0.02 -19.89 45.86
CA HIS A 749 0.31 -19.36 47.18
C HIS A 749 0.79 -20.49 48.09
N ASN A 750 1.83 -20.21 48.86
CA ASN A 750 2.39 -21.13 49.85
C ASN A 750 2.35 -20.51 51.25
N LEU A 751 2.18 -21.37 52.26
CA LEU A 751 2.21 -20.95 53.65
C LEU A 751 3.62 -21.16 54.22
N MET A 752 4.24 -20.12 54.75
CA MET A 752 5.55 -20.23 55.41
C MET A 752 5.41 -19.94 56.91
N PHE A 753 5.86 -20.89 57.72
CA PHE A 753 6.04 -20.71 59.15
C PHE A 753 7.45 -20.22 59.42
N GLU A 754 7.57 -19.21 60.28
CA GLU A 754 8.84 -18.74 60.79
C GLU A 754 8.83 -18.79 62.31
N PHE A 755 9.88 -19.37 62.87
CA PHE A 755 10.16 -19.42 64.30
C PHE A 755 11.28 -18.44 64.59
N VAL A 756 11.03 -17.46 65.46
CA VAL A 756 12.03 -16.48 65.91
C VAL A 756 12.20 -16.62 67.42
N ASP A 757 13.37 -17.06 67.86
CA ASP A 757 13.72 -17.04 69.28
C ASP A 757 14.11 -15.62 69.71
N HIS A 758 13.76 -15.20 70.94
CA HIS A 758 14.02 -13.84 71.43
C HIS A 758 15.29 -13.70 72.30
N GLU A 759 16.20 -14.69 72.27
CA GLU A 759 17.51 -14.54 72.91
C GLU A 759 18.47 -13.65 72.10
N MET A 760 19.67 -13.42 72.63
CA MET A 760 20.66 -12.49 72.05
C MET A 760 21.00 -12.77 70.58
N SER A 761 20.87 -14.01 70.11
CA SER A 761 21.16 -14.43 68.74
C SER A 761 19.99 -14.18 67.75
N ASN A 762 18.77 -13.97 68.25
CA ASN A 762 17.52 -13.95 67.47
C ASN A 762 17.45 -15.06 66.41
N ALA A 763 17.77 -16.30 66.81
CA ALA A 763 17.80 -17.44 65.91
C ALA A 763 16.45 -17.56 65.16
N THR A 764 16.51 -17.48 63.84
CA THR A 764 15.33 -17.46 62.96
C THR A 764 15.34 -18.65 62.03
N TYR A 765 14.23 -19.39 61.99
CA TYR A 765 14.06 -20.58 61.15
C TYR A 765 12.78 -20.47 60.33
N THR A 766 12.80 -20.94 59.08
CA THR A 766 11.61 -20.90 58.21
C THR A 766 11.36 -22.25 57.55
N LYS A 767 10.08 -22.54 57.29
CA LYS A 767 9.66 -23.72 56.51
C LYS A 767 8.38 -23.39 55.73
N THR A 768 8.41 -23.66 54.43
CA THR A 768 7.31 -23.40 53.49
C THR A 768 6.52 -24.67 53.19
N TYR A 769 5.22 -24.52 52.99
CA TYR A 769 4.27 -25.58 52.68
C TYR A 769 3.36 -25.19 51.52
N THR A 770 3.06 -26.14 50.63
CA THR A 770 2.01 -25.97 49.62
C THR A 770 0.63 -26.14 50.26
N LEU A 771 -0.39 -25.47 49.72
CA LEU A 771 -1.76 -25.52 50.21
C LEU A 771 -2.60 -26.52 49.42
N ASP A 772 -3.20 -27.49 50.11
CA ASP A 772 -4.09 -28.52 49.57
C ASP A 772 -3.57 -29.26 48.32
N LYS A 773 -2.25 -29.46 48.27
CA LYS A 773 -1.55 -30.20 47.22
C LYS A 773 -0.59 -31.18 47.85
N GLU A 774 -0.32 -32.29 47.16
CA GLU A 774 0.76 -33.19 47.54
C GLU A 774 2.10 -32.44 47.41
N GLY A 775 2.99 -32.63 48.39
CA GLY A 775 4.30 -31.98 48.38
C GLY A 775 5.19 -32.49 47.23
N ASP A 776 6.09 -31.65 46.73
CA ASP A 776 6.96 -31.96 45.58
C ASP A 776 8.30 -32.63 45.95
N GLY A 777 8.40 -33.12 47.19
CA GLY A 777 9.63 -33.68 47.77
C GLY A 777 10.58 -32.65 48.39
N THR A 778 10.45 -31.36 48.05
CA THR A 778 11.23 -30.26 48.65
C THR A 778 10.37 -29.35 49.53
N THR A 779 9.14 -29.10 49.10
CA THR A 779 8.11 -28.34 49.81
C THR A 779 6.99 -29.31 50.21
N PRO A 780 6.82 -29.60 51.51
CA PRO A 780 5.73 -30.45 51.99
C PRO A 780 4.36 -29.80 51.75
N GLY A 781 3.32 -30.62 51.61
CA GLY A 781 1.93 -30.14 51.51
C GLY A 781 1.20 -30.08 52.84
N LEU A 782 0.33 -29.09 53.00
CA LEU A 782 -0.69 -29.03 54.05
C LEU A 782 -2.06 -29.35 53.44
N PRO A 783 -2.66 -30.52 53.73
CA PRO A 783 -3.99 -30.85 53.24
C PRO A 783 -5.06 -29.91 53.80
N SER A 784 -6.12 -29.65 53.02
CA SER A 784 -7.30 -28.94 53.52
C SER A 784 -8.11 -29.81 54.49
N GLY A 785 -8.79 -29.17 55.45
CA GLY A 785 -9.60 -29.84 56.46
C GLY A 785 -9.64 -29.10 57.80
N THR A 786 -10.29 -29.72 58.79
CA THR A 786 -10.43 -29.16 60.15
C THR A 786 -9.84 -30.11 61.19
N ALA A 787 -9.34 -29.53 62.28
CA ALA A 787 -8.68 -30.23 63.41
C ALA A 787 -7.58 -31.20 62.95
N LEU A 788 -6.83 -30.82 61.92
CA LEU A 788 -5.70 -31.58 61.42
C LEU A 788 -4.46 -31.30 62.28
N HIS A 789 -3.56 -32.27 62.38
CA HIS A 789 -2.32 -32.11 63.14
C HIS A 789 -1.13 -31.94 62.21
N ALA A 790 -0.22 -31.01 62.52
CA ALA A 790 1.01 -30.81 61.78
C ALA A 790 2.22 -30.61 62.73
N THR A 791 3.36 -31.11 62.29
CA THR A 791 4.67 -30.88 62.91
C THR A 791 5.59 -30.21 61.90
N VAL A 792 6.04 -29.00 62.21
CA VAL A 792 7.08 -28.30 61.44
C VAL A 792 8.42 -28.56 62.12
N THR A 793 9.37 -29.17 61.39
CA THR A 793 10.73 -29.39 61.90
C THR A 793 11.69 -28.41 61.23
N PHE A 794 12.37 -27.62 62.05
CA PHE A 794 13.44 -26.72 61.62
C PHE A 794 14.78 -27.34 62.01
N SER A 795 15.63 -27.65 61.03
CA SER A 795 16.90 -28.36 61.27
C SER A 795 18.06 -27.40 61.54
N ASP A 796 18.76 -27.60 62.65
CA ASP A 796 19.97 -26.87 63.03
C ASP A 796 20.74 -27.67 64.10
N SER A 797 21.89 -28.24 63.72
CA SER A 797 22.73 -29.02 64.65
C SER A 797 23.46 -28.16 65.69
N GLU A 798 23.49 -26.84 65.50
CA GLU A 798 24.13 -25.88 66.40
C GLU A 798 23.11 -25.11 67.24
N ILE A 799 21.85 -25.56 67.29
CA ILE A 799 20.76 -24.81 67.95
C ILE A 799 21.05 -24.51 69.43
N LEU A 800 21.72 -25.43 70.14
CA LEU A 800 22.09 -25.23 71.55
C LEU A 800 23.18 -24.17 71.76
N GLU A 801 23.92 -23.80 70.71
CA GLU A 801 24.86 -22.69 70.76
C GLU A 801 24.15 -21.35 70.58
N LYS A 802 22.99 -21.37 69.91
CA LYS A 802 22.21 -20.18 69.54
C LYS A 802 21.12 -19.84 70.56
N ILE A 803 20.55 -20.86 71.23
CA ILE A 803 19.45 -20.73 72.20
C ILE A 803 19.83 -21.48 73.48
N GLN A 804 19.91 -20.78 74.60
CA GLN A 804 20.43 -21.31 75.88
C GLN A 804 19.40 -21.28 77.02
N GLN A 805 18.51 -20.29 77.03
CA GLN A 805 17.55 -20.03 78.11
C GLN A 805 16.14 -20.53 77.79
N PHE A 806 15.77 -20.67 76.51
CA PHE A 806 14.47 -21.15 76.04
C PHE A 806 13.32 -20.41 76.73
N ASN A 807 13.27 -19.08 76.58
CA ASN A 807 12.27 -18.23 77.25
C ASN A 807 11.01 -18.07 76.39
N THR A 808 11.05 -17.18 75.41
CA THR A 808 9.93 -16.86 74.52
C THR A 808 10.36 -16.93 73.07
N TYR A 809 9.41 -17.24 72.18
CA TYR A 809 9.60 -17.25 70.74
C TYR A 809 8.39 -16.65 70.04
N THR A 810 8.57 -16.13 68.82
CA THR A 810 7.48 -15.73 67.93
C THR A 810 7.26 -16.79 66.86
N VAL A 811 5.99 -17.09 66.58
CA VAL A 811 5.58 -17.73 65.33
C VAL A 811 5.04 -16.66 64.39
N ASN A 812 5.67 -16.50 63.25
CA ASN A 812 5.17 -15.69 62.14
C ASN A 812 4.64 -16.59 61.04
N ILE A 813 3.51 -16.19 60.45
CA ILE A 813 2.88 -16.88 59.34
C ILE A 813 2.89 -15.95 58.15
N TYR A 814 3.46 -16.42 57.04
CA TYR A 814 3.57 -15.68 55.80
C TYR A 814 2.81 -16.36 54.66
N ASP A 815 2.22 -15.56 53.79
CA ASP A 815 1.90 -15.95 52.42
C ASP A 815 3.15 -15.76 51.56
N VAL A 816 3.48 -16.77 50.76
CA VAL A 816 4.64 -16.78 49.87
C VAL A 816 4.18 -17.03 48.45
N ILE A 817 4.43 -16.06 47.59
CA ILE A 817 4.11 -16.09 46.16
C ILE A 817 5.41 -15.81 45.43
N ASP A 818 5.94 -16.83 44.76
CA ASP A 818 7.30 -16.81 44.23
C ASP A 818 8.32 -16.35 45.31
N ASP A 819 9.12 -15.32 45.07
CA ASP A 819 10.07 -14.77 46.07
C ASP A 819 9.44 -13.74 47.03
N ALA A 820 8.18 -13.37 46.85
CA ALA A 820 7.50 -12.38 47.69
C ALA A 820 6.97 -13.02 48.99
N LYS A 821 7.29 -12.39 50.13
CA LYS A 821 6.87 -12.85 51.47
C LYS A 821 5.99 -11.81 52.15
N VAL A 822 4.77 -12.18 52.46
CA VAL A 822 3.73 -11.31 53.01
C VAL A 822 3.36 -11.78 54.41
N LEU A 823 3.69 -11.00 55.45
CA LEU A 823 3.39 -11.36 56.84
C LEU A 823 1.88 -11.25 57.10
N LEU A 824 1.23 -12.38 57.38
CA LEU A 824 -0.20 -12.46 57.64
C LEU A 824 -0.52 -12.38 59.14
N ALA A 825 0.22 -13.13 59.96
CA ALA A 825 0.00 -13.21 61.40
C ALA A 825 1.31 -13.36 62.17
N THR A 826 1.32 -12.88 63.42
CA THR A 826 2.44 -12.97 64.35
C THR A 826 1.90 -13.20 65.75
N LYS A 827 2.48 -14.13 66.50
CA LYS A 827 2.13 -14.36 67.91
C LYS A 827 3.33 -14.86 68.71
N ASP A 828 3.50 -14.32 69.91
CA ASP A 828 4.51 -14.75 70.87
C ASP A 828 4.01 -15.90 71.73
N PHE A 829 4.93 -16.79 72.09
CA PHE A 829 4.71 -17.98 72.91
C PHE A 829 5.86 -18.16 73.90
N THR A 830 5.61 -18.92 74.96
CA THR A 830 6.64 -19.39 75.89
C THR A 830 7.10 -20.79 75.47
N TRP A 831 8.40 -21.05 75.54
CA TRP A 831 8.94 -22.39 75.28
C TRP A 831 8.33 -23.44 76.22
N TYR A 832 8.04 -24.62 75.66
CA TYR A 832 7.49 -25.77 76.40
C TYR A 832 6.14 -25.53 77.07
N GLU A 833 5.41 -24.47 76.70
CA GLU A 833 4.02 -24.26 77.06
C GLU A 833 3.12 -24.52 75.86
N LYS A 834 1.97 -25.17 76.10
CA LYS A 834 0.97 -25.43 75.07
C LYS A 834 -0.12 -24.38 75.15
N GLU A 835 -0.37 -23.68 74.04
CA GLU A 835 -1.40 -22.63 73.94
C GLU A 835 -2.50 -22.90 72.90
#